data_AF-A0A947CXJ2-F1
#
_entry.id   AF-A0A947CXJ2-F1
#
_cell.length_a   1.000
_cell.length_b   1.000
_cell.length_c   1.000
_cell.angle_alpha   90.00
_cell.angle_beta   90.00
_cell.angle_gamma   90.00
#
_symmetry.space_group_name_H-M   'P 1'
#
loop_
_entity.id
_entity.type
_entity.pdbx_description
1 polymer ?
#
loop_
_entity_poly.entity_id
_entity_poly.type
_entity_poly.pdbx_seq_one_letter_code
_entity_poly.pdbx_strand_id
1 'polypeptide(L)'
;MIERYTRPEMGAIWSEARKFEIWREIEVLAVEGWAMLGLVPREDAVKIRENAKVDLRRIAELEAETRHDVVAFTRQLSETLGPERRWVHYGLTSADVVDTAWAVRIKEANELLFRDLVALHDALAELALRHRDTPMIGRTHGVHAEPTTFGLKMAYFREEIRRHLERFRGVADRIHVGKLSGAVGTYASVPPEVEAYVLGRLGLGRAPVALQTLSRERHAEYVAFLALVAATAEKIAVELRHLARTEVGEVEEGFAPGQKGSSAMPHKKNPIGLENVTGLARLVRGYLLPALEDVALWHERDISHSSVERVAIPDATTALDFLLHRLTAILRRLVVRPERMAENLRRTGGLYLSGRVLNALVAAGWSREAAYDRVQAHALAAWEGGPSFVERIRSDAAIAEALGPDGLRAALDEAAYFRHVPAIFRRIGLWRPADRGGAPAEQAVEGERPEGAERAVKGADGGMDGMGAWGAALERSDLLARGKAKDVYGTNDPAVLWLEYRDDLTAFDGTKKGVRPGKGRLVAAISGYFLSYLNRHGVRTHFLGQPAPRVHLVRRLVMLPLEVVVRFVVAGSLIKRLGLPEGTPLGRPIVEFYYKRDDLGDPLLTEAHIEALGLLAPETLDALRREAIRIGELLRAHAAEAGLLLVDAKFEFGRDDGGALVLGDEISPETCRFWDRETKDILDKDRFRRDLGDVLDGYRAVAERFGLAALADGDGGGA
;
A
#
# COMPACT_ATOMS: atom_id res chain seq x y z
N MET A 1 25.19 4.94 9.97
CA MET A 1 24.75 6.29 9.53
C MET A 1 24.92 7.26 10.68
N ILE A 2 25.25 8.52 10.40
CA ILE A 2 25.53 9.49 11.48
C ILE A 2 24.23 9.92 12.19
N GLU A 3 24.30 10.14 13.50
CA GLU A 3 23.16 10.49 14.38
C GLU A 3 22.27 11.61 13.82
N ARG A 4 22.88 12.62 13.18
CA ARG A 4 22.20 13.76 12.53
C ARG A 4 21.14 13.35 11.50
N TYR A 5 21.31 12.19 10.86
CA TYR A 5 20.44 11.70 9.80
C TYR A 5 19.73 10.40 10.20
N THR A 6 19.62 10.14 11.50
CA THR A 6 18.95 8.96 12.06
C THR A 6 17.73 9.40 12.84
N ARG A 7 16.53 9.00 12.40
CA ARG A 7 15.33 9.18 13.22
C ARG A 7 15.33 8.18 14.37
N PRO A 8 14.82 8.55 15.57
CA PRO A 8 14.84 7.67 16.73
C PRO A 8 14.21 6.29 16.50
N GLU A 9 13.10 6.24 15.75
CA GLU A 9 12.37 5.00 15.45
C GLU A 9 13.22 4.01 14.63
N MET A 10 13.87 4.47 13.55
CA MET A 10 14.75 3.65 12.74
C MET A 10 16.06 3.30 13.47
N GLY A 11 16.59 4.25 14.25
CA GLY A 11 17.77 4.02 15.09
C GLY A 11 17.55 2.94 16.15
N ALA A 12 16.35 2.86 16.73
CA ALA A 12 16.00 1.84 17.71
C ALA A 12 16.02 0.43 17.10
N ILE A 13 15.50 0.26 15.88
CA ILE A 13 15.54 -1.02 15.14
C ILE A 13 16.98 -1.46 14.93
N TRP A 14 17.86 -0.53 14.54
CA TRP A 14 19.27 -0.80 14.28
C TRP A 14 20.19 -0.83 15.51
N SER A 15 19.64 -0.71 16.72
CA SER A 15 20.39 -0.80 17.97
C SER A 15 20.89 -2.22 18.32
N GLU A 16 21.97 -2.30 19.08
CA GLU A 16 22.48 -3.57 19.64
C GLU A 16 21.47 -4.21 20.61
N ALA A 17 20.77 -3.39 21.40
CA ALA A 17 19.68 -3.85 22.28
C ALA A 17 18.64 -4.65 21.50
N ARG A 18 18.10 -4.06 20.41
CA ARG A 18 17.08 -4.71 19.59
C ARG A 18 17.61 -5.97 18.92
N LYS A 19 18.86 -5.96 18.45
CA LYS A 19 19.52 -7.15 17.85
C LYS A 19 19.48 -8.34 18.82
N PHE A 20 19.98 -8.16 20.04
CA PHE A 20 20.07 -9.27 21.00
C PHE A 20 18.72 -9.65 21.61
N GLU A 21 17.76 -8.73 21.71
CA GLU A 21 16.37 -9.07 22.04
C GLU A 21 15.74 -10.03 21.02
N ILE A 22 15.96 -9.78 19.72
CA ILE A 22 15.46 -10.65 18.65
C ILE A 22 16.19 -12.00 18.68
N TRP A 23 17.50 -12.01 18.92
CA TRP A 23 18.26 -13.26 19.06
C TRP A 23 17.73 -14.10 20.21
N ARG A 24 17.45 -13.48 21.37
CA ARG A 24 16.78 -14.13 22.49
C ARG A 24 15.44 -14.72 22.04
N GLU A 25 14.60 -13.93 21.38
CA GLU A 25 13.28 -14.41 20.98
C GLU A 25 13.37 -15.63 20.04
N ILE A 26 14.29 -15.62 19.07
CA ILE A 26 14.54 -16.76 18.18
C ILE A 26 14.99 -17.99 18.97
N GLU A 27 15.94 -17.85 19.90
CA GLU A 27 16.41 -18.96 20.74
C GLU A 27 15.28 -19.58 21.56
N VAL A 28 14.48 -18.75 22.23
CA VAL A 28 13.39 -19.28 23.06
C VAL A 28 12.31 -19.92 22.19
N LEU A 29 11.96 -19.33 21.05
CA LEU A 29 11.01 -19.93 20.11
C LEU A 29 11.53 -21.26 19.55
N ALA A 30 12.83 -21.39 19.30
CA ALA A 30 13.41 -22.65 18.83
C ALA A 30 13.29 -23.74 19.91
N VAL A 31 13.53 -23.41 21.17
CA VAL A 31 13.34 -24.34 22.30
C VAL A 31 11.86 -24.72 22.48
N GLU A 32 10.94 -23.77 22.34
CA GLU A 32 9.50 -24.06 22.34
C GLU A 32 9.09 -24.96 21.17
N GLY A 33 9.65 -24.73 19.98
CA GLY A 33 9.45 -25.60 18.82
C GLY A 33 9.89 -27.03 19.11
N TRP A 34 11.05 -27.22 19.73
CA TRP A 34 11.51 -28.54 20.18
C TRP A 34 10.64 -29.15 21.28
N ALA A 35 10.07 -28.34 22.17
CA ALA A 35 9.15 -28.80 23.21
C ALA A 35 7.78 -29.21 22.63
N MET A 36 7.33 -28.56 21.57
CA MET A 36 6.15 -28.96 20.79
C MET A 36 6.34 -30.35 20.18
N LEU A 37 7.56 -30.67 19.71
CA LEU A 37 7.92 -31.98 19.17
C LEU A 37 8.25 -33.03 20.25
N GLY A 38 8.23 -32.65 21.53
CA GLY A 38 8.42 -33.56 22.66
C GLY A 38 9.88 -33.90 23.00
N LEU A 39 10.88 -33.32 22.30
CA LEU A 39 12.29 -33.54 22.63
C LEU A 39 12.71 -32.77 23.89
N VAL A 40 12.28 -31.50 23.98
CA VAL A 40 12.54 -30.66 25.15
C VAL A 40 11.36 -30.77 26.14
N PRO A 41 11.61 -31.00 27.44
CA PRO A 41 10.55 -30.94 28.44
C PRO A 41 9.87 -29.58 28.45
N ARG A 42 8.52 -29.54 28.45
CA ARG A 42 7.76 -28.28 28.43
C ARG A 42 8.14 -27.34 29.58
N GLU A 43 8.44 -27.89 30.75
CA GLU A 43 8.91 -27.12 31.91
C GLU A 43 10.23 -26.40 31.66
N ASP A 44 11.17 -27.02 30.93
CA ASP A 44 12.44 -26.40 30.58
C ASP A 44 12.21 -25.23 29.61
N ALA A 45 11.32 -25.39 28.63
CA ALA A 45 10.96 -24.32 27.69
C ALA A 45 10.30 -23.11 28.41
N VAL A 46 9.39 -23.37 29.36
CA VAL A 46 8.77 -22.31 30.20
C VAL A 46 9.83 -21.59 31.02
N LYS A 47 10.73 -22.31 31.70
CA LYS A 47 11.82 -21.71 32.49
C LYS A 47 12.72 -20.82 31.63
N ILE A 48 13.05 -21.24 30.41
CA ILE A 48 13.87 -20.44 29.50
C ILE A 48 13.13 -19.16 29.09
N ARG A 49 11.84 -19.25 28.74
CA ARG A 49 11.01 -18.09 28.38
C ARG A 49 10.94 -17.04 29.48
N GLU A 50 10.82 -17.46 30.73
CA GLU A 50 10.69 -16.59 31.89
C GLU A 50 12.03 -15.99 32.34
N ASN A 51 13.11 -16.78 32.30
CA ASN A 51 14.37 -16.42 32.95
C ASN A 51 15.48 -15.93 32.01
N ALA A 52 15.45 -16.30 30.72
CA ALA A 52 16.47 -15.88 29.77
C ALA A 52 16.47 -14.34 29.63
N LYS A 53 17.58 -13.67 29.96
CA LYS A 53 17.71 -12.20 29.92
C LYS A 53 18.97 -11.77 29.19
N VAL A 54 18.86 -10.69 28.43
CA VAL A 54 19.98 -10.10 27.67
C VAL A 54 20.71 -9.07 28.53
N ASP A 55 22.03 -9.16 28.57
CA ASP A 55 22.92 -8.14 29.14
C ASP A 55 23.99 -7.73 28.11
N LEU A 56 23.84 -6.54 27.55
CA LEU A 56 24.73 -6.01 26.49
C LEU A 56 26.17 -5.85 26.93
N ARG A 57 26.41 -5.44 28.19
CA ARG A 57 27.76 -5.23 28.70
C ARG A 57 28.46 -6.58 28.80
N ARG A 58 27.75 -7.57 29.35
CA ARG A 58 28.28 -8.91 29.52
C ARG A 58 28.55 -9.61 28.19
N ILE A 59 27.69 -9.42 27.18
CA ILE A 59 27.93 -9.93 25.83
C ILE A 59 29.22 -9.33 25.25
N ALA A 60 29.42 -8.02 25.37
CA ALA A 60 30.62 -7.36 24.85
C ALA A 60 31.92 -7.84 25.53
N GLU A 61 31.88 -8.08 26.85
CA GLU A 61 32.99 -8.70 27.59
C GLU A 61 33.32 -10.10 27.05
N LEU A 62 32.30 -10.95 26.88
CA LEU A 62 32.47 -12.31 26.37
C LEU A 62 32.90 -12.34 24.90
N GLU A 63 32.47 -11.38 24.08
CA GLU A 63 32.87 -11.27 22.68
C GLU A 63 34.35 -10.93 22.54
N ALA A 64 34.89 -10.09 23.43
CA ALA A 64 36.32 -9.77 23.45
C ALA A 64 37.22 -11.01 23.65
N GLU A 65 36.73 -12.02 24.38
CA GLU A 65 37.40 -13.30 24.58
C GLU A 65 37.13 -14.31 23.47
N THR A 66 35.85 -14.50 23.12
CA THR A 66 35.39 -15.54 22.19
C THR A 66 35.66 -15.20 20.72
N ARG A 67 35.77 -13.90 20.40
CA ARG A 67 35.85 -13.37 19.03
C ARG A 67 34.71 -13.86 18.13
N HIS A 68 33.56 -14.18 18.73
CA HIS A 68 32.38 -14.66 18.03
C HIS A 68 31.11 -14.20 18.76
N ASP A 69 30.36 -13.30 18.12
CA ASP A 69 29.15 -12.66 18.66
C ASP A 69 28.05 -13.63 19.13
N VAL A 70 27.65 -14.62 18.32
CA VAL A 70 26.63 -15.61 18.72
C VAL A 70 27.09 -16.48 19.89
N VAL A 71 28.37 -16.84 19.95
CA VAL A 71 28.92 -17.62 21.07
C VAL A 71 28.94 -16.78 22.35
N ALA A 72 29.33 -15.51 22.25
CA ALA A 72 29.27 -14.58 23.37
C ALA A 72 27.83 -14.41 23.90
N PHE A 73 26.88 -14.23 22.99
CA PHE A 73 25.46 -14.12 23.30
C PHE A 73 24.88 -15.38 23.96
N THR A 74 25.08 -16.57 23.38
CA THR A 74 24.53 -17.82 23.94
C THR A 74 25.13 -18.16 25.30
N ARG A 75 26.42 -17.84 25.52
CA ARG A 75 27.05 -17.94 26.84
C ARG A 75 26.43 -16.97 27.84
N GLN A 76 26.26 -15.70 27.46
CA GLN A 76 25.62 -14.71 28.34
C GLN A 76 24.20 -15.14 28.71
N LEU A 77 23.41 -15.59 27.73
CA LEU A 77 22.04 -16.05 27.96
C LEU A 77 22.03 -17.22 28.95
N SER A 78 22.99 -18.15 28.80
CA SER A 78 23.15 -19.31 29.69
C SER A 78 23.56 -18.95 31.12
N GLU A 79 24.20 -17.79 31.35
CA GLU A 79 24.50 -17.29 32.71
C GLU A 79 23.23 -16.89 33.48
N THR A 80 22.13 -16.63 32.77
CA THR A 80 20.82 -16.26 33.37
C THR A 80 19.90 -17.46 33.64
N LEU A 81 20.34 -18.66 33.30
CA LEU A 81 19.55 -19.89 33.28
C LEU A 81 20.14 -20.99 34.19
N GLY A 82 19.28 -21.89 34.63
CA GLY A 82 19.62 -23.09 35.40
C GLY A 82 20.05 -24.27 34.51
N PRO A 83 19.81 -25.53 34.93
CA PRO A 83 20.14 -26.73 34.16
C PRO A 83 19.52 -26.77 32.75
N GLU A 84 18.39 -26.10 32.55
CA GLU A 84 17.69 -25.97 31.26
C GLU A 84 18.52 -25.26 30.19
N ARG A 85 19.57 -24.51 30.56
CA ARG A 85 20.49 -23.84 29.62
C ARG A 85 21.09 -24.75 28.55
N ARG A 86 21.13 -26.06 28.79
CA ARG A 86 21.59 -27.08 27.82
C ARG A 86 20.80 -27.06 26.50
N TRP A 87 19.59 -26.50 26.49
CA TRP A 87 18.72 -26.42 25.32
C TRP A 87 18.90 -25.13 24.50
N VAL A 88 19.59 -24.13 25.05
CA VAL A 88 19.90 -22.90 24.30
C VAL A 88 20.73 -23.27 23.08
N HIS A 89 20.33 -22.78 21.91
CA HIS A 89 20.97 -23.04 20.62
C HIS A 89 20.97 -24.51 20.17
N TYR A 90 20.11 -25.37 20.75
CA TYR A 90 20.09 -26.78 20.40
C TYR A 90 19.68 -27.02 18.94
N GLY A 91 20.58 -27.63 18.17
CA GLY A 91 20.37 -28.00 16.77
C GLY A 91 20.58 -26.86 15.76
N LEU A 92 20.82 -25.64 16.25
CA LEU A 92 20.97 -24.44 15.41
C LEU A 92 22.43 -24.20 14.99
N THR A 93 22.61 -23.45 13.91
CA THR A 93 23.86 -22.77 13.59
C THR A 93 23.73 -21.26 13.80
N SER A 94 24.85 -20.55 13.97
CA SER A 94 24.88 -19.09 14.13
C SER A 94 24.04 -18.33 13.11
N ALA A 95 24.06 -18.78 11.84
CA ALA A 95 23.32 -18.14 10.77
C ALA A 95 21.80 -18.34 10.82
N ASP A 96 21.31 -19.39 11.49
CA ASP A 96 19.87 -19.57 11.72
C ASP A 96 19.31 -18.42 12.57
N VAL A 97 20.08 -18.00 13.57
CA VAL A 97 19.74 -16.86 14.44
C VAL A 97 20.00 -15.54 13.74
N VAL A 98 21.19 -15.37 13.15
CA VAL A 98 21.62 -14.08 12.57
C VAL A 98 20.75 -13.66 11.39
N ASP A 99 20.56 -14.53 10.39
CA ASP A 99 19.80 -14.16 9.18
C ASP A 99 18.31 -13.99 9.48
N THR A 100 17.74 -14.83 10.35
CA THR A 100 16.36 -14.68 10.79
C THR A 100 16.18 -13.37 11.57
N ALA A 101 17.13 -12.99 12.41
CA ALA A 101 17.11 -11.71 13.10
C ALA A 101 17.23 -10.51 12.14
N TRP A 102 18.07 -10.61 11.10
CA TRP A 102 18.14 -9.61 10.05
C TRP A 102 16.79 -9.46 9.34
N ALA A 103 16.12 -10.56 9.00
CA ALA A 103 14.81 -10.54 8.36
C ALA A 103 13.75 -9.83 9.24
N VAL A 104 13.75 -10.07 10.56
CA VAL A 104 12.88 -9.36 11.51
C VAL A 104 13.16 -7.85 11.50
N ARG A 105 14.42 -7.44 11.60
CA ARG A 105 14.79 -6.00 11.62
C ARG A 105 14.50 -5.31 10.29
N ILE A 106 14.74 -5.98 9.16
CA ILE A 106 14.37 -5.49 7.84
C ILE A 106 12.85 -5.35 7.73
N LYS A 107 12.07 -6.29 8.29
CA LYS A 107 10.61 -6.20 8.36
C LYS A 107 10.15 -4.97 9.15
N GLU A 108 10.69 -4.75 10.34
CA GLU A 108 10.40 -3.55 11.15
C GLU A 108 10.80 -2.26 10.42
N ALA A 109 11.98 -2.21 9.78
CA ALA A 109 12.43 -1.06 9.00
C ALA A 109 11.50 -0.81 7.80
N ASN A 110 11.06 -1.88 7.14
CA ASN A 110 10.14 -1.82 6.01
C ASN A 110 8.77 -1.27 6.40
N GLU A 111 8.27 -1.56 7.59
CA GLU A 111 7.02 -0.96 8.10
C GLU A 111 7.15 0.56 8.22
N LEU A 112 8.30 1.09 8.66
CA LEU A 112 8.57 2.54 8.65
C LEU A 112 8.64 3.09 7.23
N LEU A 113 9.47 2.49 6.38
CA LEU A 113 9.69 2.95 5.01
C LEU A 113 8.42 2.93 4.17
N PHE A 114 7.54 1.93 4.36
CA PHE A 114 6.25 1.87 3.68
C PHE A 114 5.35 3.05 4.07
N ARG A 115 5.27 3.37 5.37
CA ARG A 115 4.50 4.53 5.86
C ARG A 115 5.05 5.84 5.29
N ASP A 116 6.37 6.01 5.25
CA ASP A 116 6.99 7.21 4.69
C ASP A 116 6.79 7.33 3.17
N LEU A 117 6.83 6.20 2.43
CA LEU A 117 6.49 6.16 1.00
C LEU A 117 5.04 6.55 0.73
N VAL A 118 4.09 6.07 1.54
CA VAL A 118 2.67 6.46 1.45
C VAL A 118 2.52 7.95 1.76
N ALA A 119 3.15 8.45 2.81
CA ALA A 119 3.10 9.86 3.17
C ALA A 119 3.67 10.78 2.06
N LEU A 120 4.74 10.36 1.40
CA LEU A 120 5.30 11.06 0.24
C LEU A 120 4.34 11.05 -0.96
N HIS A 121 3.75 9.88 -1.26
CA HIS A 121 2.74 9.73 -2.29
C HIS A 121 1.55 10.68 -2.07
N ASP A 122 1.05 10.75 -0.84
CA ASP A 122 -0.11 11.55 -0.48
C ASP A 122 0.20 13.06 -0.53
N ALA A 123 1.37 13.47 -0.04
CA ALA A 123 1.81 14.87 -0.15
C ALA A 123 1.91 15.34 -1.61
N LEU A 124 2.38 14.46 -2.51
CA LEU A 124 2.42 14.76 -3.95
C LEU A 124 1.01 14.80 -4.56
N ALA A 125 0.10 13.92 -4.14
CA ALA A 125 -1.29 13.92 -4.58
C ALA A 125 -2.04 15.20 -4.15
N GLU A 126 -1.84 15.65 -2.90
CA GLU A 126 -2.39 16.89 -2.37
C GLU A 126 -1.91 18.11 -3.17
N LEU A 127 -0.60 18.22 -3.43
CA LEU A 127 -0.04 19.28 -4.27
C LEU A 127 -0.56 19.20 -5.71
N ALA A 128 -0.67 17.99 -6.26
CA ALA A 128 -1.20 17.78 -7.60
C ALA A 128 -2.64 18.30 -7.73
N LEU A 129 -3.50 17.99 -6.75
CA LEU A 129 -4.89 18.45 -6.71
C LEU A 129 -4.99 19.96 -6.51
N ARG A 130 -4.27 20.50 -5.50
CA ARG A 130 -4.29 21.93 -5.16
C ARG A 130 -3.85 22.82 -6.31
N HIS A 131 -2.87 22.36 -7.09
CA HIS A 131 -2.29 23.11 -8.20
C HIS A 131 -2.61 22.51 -9.57
N ARG A 132 -3.70 21.73 -9.65
CA ARG A 132 -4.14 21.04 -10.87
C ARG A 132 -4.15 21.95 -12.09
N ASP A 133 -4.75 23.12 -11.90
CA ASP A 133 -4.99 24.11 -12.95
C ASP A 133 -4.01 25.30 -12.86
N THR A 134 -2.95 25.23 -12.05
CA THR A 134 -1.92 26.29 -11.95
C THR A 134 -0.99 26.23 -13.18
N PRO A 135 -1.08 27.18 -14.13
CA PRO A 135 -0.27 27.14 -15.35
C PRO A 135 1.20 27.42 -15.04
N MET A 136 2.08 26.72 -15.73
CA MET A 136 3.52 26.98 -15.72
C MET A 136 4.11 26.65 -17.08
N ILE A 137 5.29 27.18 -17.37
CA ILE A 137 6.00 26.81 -18.60
C ILE A 137 6.66 25.44 -18.45
N GLY A 138 6.39 24.52 -19.39
CA GLY A 138 7.12 23.28 -19.52
C GLY A 138 8.55 23.55 -20.00
N ARG A 139 9.51 22.75 -19.53
CA ARG A 139 10.92 22.94 -19.85
C ARG A 139 11.54 21.65 -20.38
N THR A 140 12.14 21.73 -21.55
CA THR A 140 12.94 20.65 -22.16
C THR A 140 14.35 21.19 -22.38
N HIS A 141 15.38 20.44 -21.96
CA HIS A 141 16.77 20.91 -21.98
C HIS A 141 17.01 22.22 -21.19
N GLY A 142 16.15 22.53 -20.22
CA GLY A 142 16.17 23.79 -19.47
C GLY A 142 15.60 25.00 -20.24
N VAL A 143 15.09 24.80 -21.45
CA VAL A 143 14.51 25.84 -22.32
C VAL A 143 12.98 25.75 -22.30
N HIS A 144 12.29 26.89 -22.46
CA HIS A 144 10.83 26.94 -22.56
C HIS A 144 10.33 26.12 -23.76
N ALA A 145 9.40 25.20 -23.49
CA ALA A 145 8.74 24.37 -24.49
C ALA A 145 7.25 24.77 -24.55
N GLU A 146 6.33 23.85 -24.26
CA GLU A 146 4.90 24.13 -24.21
C GLU A 146 4.41 24.35 -22.76
N PRO A 147 3.33 25.11 -22.55
CA PRO A 147 2.69 25.25 -21.25
C PRO A 147 2.24 23.90 -20.67
N THR A 148 2.32 23.78 -19.35
CA THR A 148 1.81 22.65 -18.56
C THR A 148 1.25 23.18 -17.24
N THR A 149 0.86 22.31 -16.31
CA THR A 149 0.45 22.75 -14.97
C THR A 149 1.40 22.22 -13.90
N PHE A 150 1.57 22.98 -12.82
CA PHE A 150 2.34 22.51 -11.67
C PHE A 150 1.71 21.24 -11.08
N GLY A 151 0.38 21.14 -11.09
CA GLY A 151 -0.33 19.95 -10.68
C GLY A 151 -0.01 18.71 -11.53
N LEU A 152 0.11 18.84 -12.85
CA LEU A 152 0.54 17.72 -13.72
C LEU A 152 1.96 17.24 -13.36
N LYS A 153 2.87 18.17 -13.04
CA LYS A 153 4.24 17.85 -12.62
C LYS A 153 4.26 17.07 -11.30
N MET A 154 3.43 17.46 -10.33
CA MET A 154 3.30 16.74 -9.06
C MET A 154 2.61 15.37 -9.26
N ALA A 155 1.58 15.31 -10.10
CA ALA A 155 0.92 14.05 -10.48
C ALA A 155 1.89 13.06 -11.14
N TYR A 156 2.79 13.54 -11.99
CA TYR A 156 3.85 12.73 -12.59
C TYR A 156 4.73 12.08 -11.51
N PHE A 157 5.20 12.85 -10.53
CA PHE A 157 6.01 12.32 -9.43
C PHE A 157 5.23 11.34 -8.55
N ARG A 158 3.96 11.66 -8.23
CA ARG A 158 3.07 10.75 -7.47
C ARG A 158 2.97 9.38 -8.15
N GLU A 159 2.79 9.34 -9.46
CA GLU A 159 2.69 8.08 -10.20
C GLU A 159 3.98 7.24 -10.13
N GLU A 160 5.14 7.87 -9.96
CA GLU A 160 6.39 7.13 -9.76
C GLU A 160 6.46 6.51 -8.37
N ILE A 161 6.07 7.26 -7.34
CA ILE A 161 5.97 6.73 -5.98
C ILE A 161 4.92 5.61 -5.92
N ARG A 162 3.80 5.73 -6.64
CA ARG A 162 2.80 4.67 -6.78
C ARG A 162 3.41 3.37 -7.33
N ARG A 163 4.27 3.46 -8.36
CA ARG A 163 5.01 2.29 -8.89
C ARG A 163 6.01 1.74 -7.87
N HIS A 164 6.59 2.57 -7.02
CA HIS A 164 7.44 2.09 -5.92
C HIS A 164 6.65 1.37 -4.84
N LEU A 165 5.45 1.83 -4.50
CA LEU A 165 4.54 1.11 -3.58
C LEU A 165 4.15 -0.27 -4.15
N GLU A 166 3.98 -0.39 -5.47
CA GLU A 166 3.77 -1.69 -6.13
C GLU A 166 5.01 -2.59 -6.03
N ARG A 167 6.20 -2.05 -6.32
CA ARG A 167 7.47 -2.78 -6.21
C ARG A 167 7.75 -3.24 -4.78
N PHE A 168 7.46 -2.39 -3.80
CA PHE A 168 7.71 -2.63 -2.39
C PHE A 168 7.07 -3.95 -1.94
N ARG A 169 5.83 -4.22 -2.34
CA ARG A 169 5.12 -5.46 -1.97
C ARG A 169 5.89 -6.70 -2.40
N GLY A 170 6.26 -6.77 -3.68
CA GLY A 170 7.01 -7.92 -4.19
C GLY A 170 8.39 -8.09 -3.54
N VAL A 171 9.11 -6.98 -3.31
CA VAL A 171 10.43 -7.01 -2.67
C VAL A 171 10.31 -7.40 -1.20
N ALA A 172 9.33 -6.86 -0.47
CA ALA A 172 9.04 -7.19 0.93
C ALA A 172 8.78 -8.69 1.08
N ASP A 173 7.90 -9.26 0.27
CA ASP A 173 7.58 -10.69 0.31
C ASP A 173 8.82 -11.58 0.11
N ARG A 174 9.79 -11.14 -0.69
CA ARG A 174 11.02 -11.90 -0.98
C ARG A 174 12.11 -11.73 0.08
N ILE A 175 12.16 -10.61 0.79
CA ILE A 175 13.15 -10.36 1.84
C ILE A 175 12.63 -10.69 3.26
N HIS A 176 11.31 -10.74 3.47
CA HIS A 176 10.67 -11.12 4.73
C HIS A 176 10.63 -12.64 4.92
N VAL A 177 11.77 -13.29 4.75
CA VAL A 177 11.94 -14.73 4.93
C VAL A 177 13.08 -15.01 5.91
N GLY A 178 12.91 -16.02 6.76
CA GLY A 178 13.97 -16.52 7.65
C GLY A 178 14.40 -17.94 7.29
N LYS A 179 15.36 -18.46 8.07
CA LYS A 179 15.87 -19.84 7.94
C LYS A 179 16.31 -20.41 9.29
N LEU A 180 15.95 -21.67 9.54
CA LEU A 180 16.42 -22.48 10.66
C LEU A 180 16.67 -23.91 10.16
N SER A 181 17.66 -24.05 9.29
CA SER A 181 17.94 -25.27 8.54
C SER A 181 19.30 -25.91 8.90
N GLY A 182 19.98 -25.34 9.91
CA GLY A 182 21.23 -25.86 10.46
C GLY A 182 22.44 -25.55 9.59
N ALA A 183 23.51 -26.31 9.83
CA ALA A 183 24.85 -26.00 9.34
C ALA A 183 24.99 -25.91 7.82
N VAL A 184 24.26 -26.68 7.03
CA VAL A 184 24.37 -26.66 5.55
C VAL A 184 23.02 -26.68 4.86
N GLY A 185 21.94 -26.36 5.59
CA GLY A 185 20.61 -26.27 5.00
C GLY A 185 19.86 -27.60 4.84
N THR A 186 20.35 -28.68 5.45
CA THR A 186 19.81 -30.03 5.27
C THR A 186 18.86 -30.48 6.38
N TYR A 187 18.60 -29.64 7.39
CA TYR A 187 17.78 -29.98 8.56
C TYR A 187 18.31 -31.16 9.40
N ALA A 188 19.57 -31.55 9.21
CA ALA A 188 20.16 -32.71 9.89
C ALA A 188 20.16 -32.59 11.42
N SER A 189 20.25 -31.36 11.93
CA SER A 189 20.32 -31.07 13.37
C SER A 189 19.06 -30.37 13.92
N VAL A 190 18.18 -29.88 13.04
CA VAL A 190 16.95 -29.16 13.41
C VAL A 190 15.87 -29.47 12.37
N PRO A 191 14.70 -30.01 12.78
CA PRO A 191 13.68 -30.44 11.84
C PRO A 191 12.88 -29.24 11.30
N PRO A 192 12.32 -29.33 10.07
CA PRO A 192 11.60 -28.22 9.43
C PRO A 192 10.39 -27.67 10.21
N GLU A 193 9.81 -28.47 11.11
CA GLU A 193 8.69 -28.08 11.97
C GLU A 193 9.10 -27.02 13.02
N VAL A 194 10.35 -27.08 13.51
CA VAL A 194 10.90 -26.05 14.41
C VAL A 194 11.07 -24.74 13.64
N GLU A 195 11.59 -24.79 12.41
CA GLU A 195 11.67 -23.62 11.53
C GLU A 195 10.29 -23.03 11.27
N ALA A 196 9.31 -23.84 10.89
CA ALA A 196 7.95 -23.39 10.64
C ALA A 196 7.32 -22.72 11.87
N TYR A 197 7.53 -23.29 13.06
CA TYR A 197 7.07 -22.72 14.32
C TYR A 197 7.70 -21.36 14.60
N VAL A 198 9.03 -21.26 14.55
CA VAL A 198 9.77 -20.02 14.83
C VAL A 198 9.37 -18.91 13.84
N LEU A 199 9.43 -19.21 12.53
CA LEU A 199 9.13 -18.21 11.50
C LEU A 199 7.67 -17.77 11.52
N GLY A 200 6.73 -18.69 11.78
CA GLY A 200 5.32 -18.36 11.94
C GLY A 200 5.06 -17.41 13.12
N ARG A 201 5.75 -17.61 14.25
CA ARG A 201 5.64 -16.74 15.43
C ARG A 201 6.29 -15.37 15.23
N LEU A 202 7.32 -15.28 14.37
CA LEU A 202 7.97 -14.02 14.00
C LEU A 202 7.28 -13.30 12.82
N GLY A 203 6.26 -13.91 12.22
CA GLY A 203 5.56 -13.35 11.06
C GLY A 203 6.44 -13.27 9.81
N LEU A 204 7.34 -14.23 9.64
CA LEU A 204 8.22 -14.36 8.48
C LEU A 204 7.82 -15.54 7.60
N GLY A 205 8.08 -15.42 6.31
CA GLY A 205 8.04 -16.55 5.39
C GLY A 205 9.21 -17.51 5.60
N ARG A 206 9.07 -18.73 5.10
CA ARG A 206 10.15 -19.73 5.07
C ARG A 206 10.89 -19.68 3.75
N ALA A 207 12.22 -19.60 3.78
CA ALA A 207 13.02 -19.82 2.58
C ALA A 207 12.78 -21.26 2.05
N PRO A 208 12.33 -21.45 0.80
CA PRO A 208 12.01 -22.80 0.30
C PRO A 208 13.22 -23.75 0.32
N VAL A 209 14.40 -23.20 0.03
CA VAL A 209 15.71 -23.84 0.18
C VAL A 209 16.66 -22.76 0.69
N ALA A 210 17.42 -23.08 1.72
CA ALA A 210 18.51 -22.25 2.23
C ALA A 210 19.74 -23.13 2.41
N LEU A 211 20.94 -22.56 2.30
CA LEU A 211 22.18 -23.23 2.64
C LEU A 211 22.50 -22.95 4.12
N GLN A 212 23.76 -22.73 4.47
CA GLN A 212 24.08 -22.25 5.81
C GLN A 212 23.52 -20.83 6.04
N THR A 213 23.26 -20.05 4.99
CA THR A 213 22.66 -18.71 5.05
C THR A 213 21.46 -18.58 4.09
N LEU A 214 20.68 -17.50 4.23
CA LEU A 214 19.78 -17.02 3.19
C LEU A 214 20.56 -16.59 1.95
N SER A 215 19.93 -16.73 0.79
CA SER A 215 20.55 -16.36 -0.47
C SER A 215 20.58 -14.83 -0.64
N ARG A 216 21.74 -14.27 -1.00
CA ARG A 216 22.04 -12.82 -0.94
C ARG A 216 21.45 -12.01 -2.11
N GLU A 217 20.96 -12.65 -3.17
CA GLU A 217 20.20 -11.97 -4.23
C GLU A 217 18.94 -11.28 -3.70
N ARG A 218 18.34 -11.80 -2.63
CA ARG A 218 17.21 -11.16 -1.93
C ARG A 218 17.61 -9.80 -1.37
N HIS A 219 18.79 -9.75 -0.74
CA HIS A 219 19.34 -8.55 -0.13
C HIS A 219 19.78 -7.55 -1.21
N ALA A 220 20.40 -8.03 -2.29
CA ALA A 220 20.76 -7.22 -3.44
C ALA A 220 19.52 -6.58 -4.12
N GLU A 221 18.45 -7.35 -4.33
CA GLU A 221 17.18 -6.83 -4.84
C GLU A 221 16.57 -5.78 -3.90
N TYR A 222 16.60 -6.04 -2.60
CA TYR A 222 16.13 -5.11 -1.59
C TYR A 222 16.90 -3.77 -1.65
N VAL A 223 18.24 -3.81 -1.65
CA VAL A 223 19.07 -2.61 -1.75
C VAL A 223 18.87 -1.90 -3.09
N ALA A 224 18.69 -2.64 -4.20
CA ALA A 224 18.37 -2.07 -5.51
C ALA A 224 17.05 -1.29 -5.48
N PHE A 225 16.04 -1.83 -4.80
CA PHE A 225 14.77 -1.13 -4.58
C PHE A 225 14.97 0.16 -3.75
N LEU A 226 15.70 0.11 -2.63
CA LEU A 226 15.99 1.30 -1.82
C LEU A 226 16.71 2.38 -2.64
N ALA A 227 17.72 1.98 -3.42
CA ALA A 227 18.48 2.84 -4.32
C ALA A 227 17.60 3.51 -5.39
N LEU A 228 16.62 2.78 -5.94
CA LEU A 228 15.69 3.30 -6.94
C LEU A 228 14.69 4.31 -6.36
N VAL A 229 14.19 4.06 -5.15
CA VAL A 229 13.36 5.04 -4.42
C VAL A 229 14.16 6.31 -4.15
N ALA A 230 15.39 6.18 -3.66
CA ALA A 230 16.28 7.30 -3.40
C ALA A 230 16.58 8.13 -4.66
N ALA A 231 16.81 7.47 -5.81
CA ALA A 231 16.99 8.15 -7.09
C ALA A 231 15.75 8.97 -7.51
N THR A 232 14.55 8.46 -7.21
CA THR A 232 13.30 9.18 -7.50
C THR A 232 13.13 10.38 -6.57
N ALA A 233 13.47 10.24 -5.28
CA ALA A 233 13.50 11.35 -4.34
C ALA A 233 14.50 12.45 -4.76
N GLU A 234 15.68 12.08 -5.26
CA GLU A 234 16.64 13.04 -5.83
C GLU A 234 16.07 13.75 -7.06
N LYS A 235 15.36 13.05 -7.95
CA LYS A 235 14.73 13.67 -9.11
C LYS A 235 13.73 14.76 -8.71
N ILE A 236 12.87 14.47 -7.72
CA ILE A 236 11.94 15.45 -7.16
C ILE A 236 12.72 16.63 -6.56
N ALA A 237 13.77 16.34 -5.79
CA ALA A 237 14.58 17.37 -5.16
C ALA A 237 15.28 18.29 -6.15
N VAL A 238 15.86 17.74 -7.22
CA VAL A 238 16.52 18.49 -8.29
C VAL A 238 15.53 19.38 -9.03
N GLU A 239 14.33 18.89 -9.35
CA GLU A 239 13.29 19.71 -9.97
C GLU A 239 12.95 20.92 -9.10
N LEU A 240 12.65 20.70 -7.82
CA LEU A 240 12.30 21.79 -6.90
C LEU A 240 13.45 22.78 -6.70
N ARG A 241 14.71 22.33 -6.70
CA ARG A 241 15.89 23.20 -6.69
C ARG A 241 15.95 24.08 -7.94
N HIS A 242 15.65 23.54 -9.11
CA HIS A 242 15.58 24.33 -10.36
C HIS A 242 14.43 25.33 -10.35
N LEU A 243 13.28 24.98 -9.80
CA LEU A 243 12.14 25.90 -9.67
C LEU A 243 12.40 27.01 -8.63
N ALA A 244 13.27 26.76 -7.65
CA ALA A 244 13.65 27.71 -6.60
C ALA A 244 14.80 28.67 -6.96
N ARG A 245 15.47 28.50 -8.11
CA ARG A 245 16.55 29.42 -8.51
C ARG A 245 16.03 30.84 -8.66
N THR A 246 16.88 31.82 -8.38
CA THR A 246 16.53 33.26 -8.37
C THR A 246 15.85 33.72 -9.65
N GLU A 247 16.30 33.24 -10.81
CA GLU A 247 15.78 33.65 -12.13
C GLU A 247 14.43 33.02 -12.46
N VAL A 248 14.03 31.95 -11.75
CA VAL A 248 12.77 31.22 -11.94
C VAL A 248 11.80 31.58 -10.81
N GLY A 249 12.13 31.25 -9.56
CA GLY A 249 11.36 31.64 -8.38
C GLY A 249 9.93 31.09 -8.32
N GLU A 250 9.66 29.96 -8.96
CA GLU A 250 8.32 29.36 -9.05
C GLU A 250 7.92 28.65 -7.74
N VAL A 251 8.91 28.15 -7.00
CA VAL A 251 8.70 27.52 -5.68
C VAL A 251 9.77 27.94 -4.69
N GLU A 252 9.52 27.72 -3.41
CA GLU A 252 10.46 27.94 -2.31
C GLU A 252 10.22 26.92 -1.18
N GLU A 253 11.28 26.42 -0.53
CA GLU A 253 11.11 25.63 0.69
C GLU A 253 10.46 26.47 1.79
N GLY A 254 9.42 25.95 2.45
CA GLY A 254 8.80 26.64 3.59
C GLY A 254 9.75 26.72 4.79
N PHE A 255 9.96 27.92 5.31
CA PHE A 255 10.75 28.16 6.53
C PHE A 255 9.86 28.13 7.77
N ALA A 256 10.33 27.50 8.86
CA ALA A 256 9.69 27.66 10.15
C ALA A 256 9.89 29.09 10.69
N PRO A 257 8.96 29.64 11.50
CA PRO A 257 9.17 30.90 12.19
C PRO A 257 10.52 30.90 12.95
N GLY A 258 11.37 31.90 12.69
CA GLY A 258 12.71 32.03 13.29
C GLY A 258 13.86 31.33 12.54
N GLN A 259 13.59 30.55 11.49
CA GLN A 259 14.64 29.90 10.69
C GLN A 259 15.37 30.94 9.82
N LYS A 260 16.68 31.13 10.03
CA LYS A 260 17.53 32.04 9.25
C LYS A 260 18.05 31.37 7.98
N GLY A 261 17.80 31.95 6.81
CA GLY A 261 18.23 31.40 5.51
C GLY A 261 19.72 31.58 5.17
N SER A 262 20.37 32.56 5.80
CA SER A 262 21.82 32.81 5.70
C SER A 262 22.29 33.65 6.90
N SER A 263 23.55 33.47 7.31
CA SER A 263 24.18 34.26 8.37
C SER A 263 24.49 35.71 7.95
N ALA A 264 24.66 35.99 6.64
CA ALA A 264 25.12 37.28 6.13
C ALA A 264 24.09 38.01 5.25
N MET A 265 23.15 37.29 4.63
CA MET A 265 22.21 37.86 3.66
C MET A 265 20.75 37.55 4.04
N PRO A 266 20.01 38.51 4.63
CA PRO A 266 18.65 38.30 5.14
C PRO A 266 17.63 37.84 4.09
N HIS A 267 17.83 38.15 2.81
CA HIS A 267 16.95 37.77 1.70
C HIS A 267 17.26 36.36 1.14
N LYS A 268 18.39 35.74 1.50
CA LYS A 268 18.87 34.50 0.87
C LYS A 268 18.11 33.30 1.41
N LYS A 269 17.27 32.70 0.56
CA LYS A 269 16.52 31.48 0.85
C LYS A 269 17.03 30.36 -0.04
N ASN A 270 17.67 29.36 0.57
CA ASN A 270 18.34 28.28 -0.13
C ASN A 270 17.54 26.97 0.00
N PRO A 271 17.45 26.15 -1.06
CA PRO A 271 16.82 24.83 -1.00
C PRO A 271 17.75 23.77 -0.36
N ILE A 272 18.25 24.05 0.86
CA ILE A 272 19.24 23.18 1.54
C ILE A 272 18.66 21.82 1.93
N GLY A 273 17.34 21.74 2.15
CA GLY A 273 16.67 20.48 2.44
C GLY A 273 16.70 19.56 1.23
N LEU A 274 16.39 20.10 0.06
CA LEU A 274 16.43 19.39 -1.22
C LEU A 274 17.86 19.03 -1.63
N GLU A 275 18.84 19.89 -1.36
CA GLU A 275 20.27 19.57 -1.54
C GLU A 275 20.72 18.43 -0.63
N ASN A 276 20.25 18.40 0.62
CA ASN A 276 20.52 17.30 1.54
C ASN A 276 19.89 15.97 1.07
N VAL A 277 18.64 15.98 0.60
CA VAL A 277 17.99 14.81 -0.01
C VAL A 277 18.81 14.29 -1.20
N THR A 278 19.31 15.20 -2.05
CA THR A 278 20.20 14.87 -3.18
C THR A 278 21.48 14.15 -2.69
N GLY A 279 22.11 14.65 -1.62
CA GLY A 279 23.32 14.04 -1.04
C GLY A 279 23.08 12.64 -0.46
N LEU A 280 22.02 12.48 0.32
CA LEU A 280 21.67 11.19 0.93
C LEU A 280 21.30 10.15 -0.12
N ALA A 281 20.61 10.55 -1.19
CA ALA A 281 20.27 9.63 -2.27
C ALA A 281 21.50 9.02 -2.96
N ARG A 282 22.61 9.77 -3.04
CA ARG A 282 23.89 9.26 -3.57
C ARG A 282 24.49 8.19 -2.68
N LEU A 283 24.40 8.34 -1.36
CA LEU A 283 24.87 7.32 -0.40
C LEU A 283 24.04 6.04 -0.54
N VAL A 284 22.71 6.15 -0.54
CA VAL A 284 21.82 4.97 -0.68
C VAL A 284 22.14 4.18 -1.95
N ARG A 285 22.36 4.86 -3.08
CA ARG A 285 22.78 4.20 -4.32
C ARG A 285 24.18 3.58 -4.25
N GLY A 286 25.09 4.19 -3.50
CA GLY A 286 26.46 3.68 -3.32
C GLY A 286 26.50 2.29 -2.68
N TYR A 287 25.52 1.96 -1.83
CA TYR A 287 25.41 0.65 -1.19
C TYR A 287 24.93 -0.47 -2.13
N LEU A 288 24.41 -0.14 -3.32
CA LEU A 288 23.95 -1.16 -4.27
C LEU A 288 25.09 -2.01 -4.82
N LEU A 289 26.23 -1.39 -5.18
CA LEU A 289 27.35 -2.12 -5.74
C LEU A 289 27.86 -3.23 -4.79
N PRO A 290 28.22 -2.93 -3.53
CA PRO A 290 28.70 -3.99 -2.63
C PRO A 290 27.60 -5.02 -2.32
N ALA A 291 26.32 -4.64 -2.26
CA ALA A 291 25.22 -5.60 -2.09
C ALA A 291 25.07 -6.57 -3.28
N LEU A 292 25.42 -6.15 -4.50
CA LEU A 292 25.48 -7.04 -5.67
C LEU A 292 26.69 -7.97 -5.61
N GLU A 293 27.82 -7.50 -5.08
CA GLU A 293 29.04 -8.30 -4.89
C GLU A 293 28.85 -9.39 -3.82
N ASP A 294 28.01 -9.14 -2.80
CA ASP A 294 27.66 -10.11 -1.74
C ASP A 294 26.89 -11.35 -2.24
N VAL A 295 26.42 -11.36 -3.49
CA VAL A 295 25.63 -12.49 -4.04
C VAL A 295 26.48 -13.74 -4.27
N ALA A 296 27.73 -13.58 -4.69
CA ALA A 296 28.59 -14.69 -5.14
C ALA A 296 29.34 -15.39 -3.99
N LEU A 297 28.61 -15.79 -2.95
CA LEU A 297 29.19 -16.52 -1.82
C LEU A 297 29.69 -17.91 -2.22
N TRP A 298 30.72 -18.40 -1.54
CA TRP A 298 31.36 -19.67 -1.83
C TRP A 298 30.64 -20.85 -1.14
N HIS A 299 30.31 -21.88 -1.92
CA HIS A 299 29.69 -23.12 -1.44
C HIS A 299 28.43 -22.85 -0.58
N GLU A 300 28.30 -23.48 0.58
CA GLU A 300 27.15 -23.31 1.48
C GLU A 300 27.13 -21.98 2.24
N ARG A 301 28.30 -21.30 2.35
CA ARG A 301 28.49 -19.88 2.67
C ARG A 301 29.97 -19.54 2.85
N ASP A 302 30.33 -18.30 2.59
CA ASP A 302 31.36 -17.57 3.32
C ASP A 302 30.71 -16.39 4.09
N ILE A 303 31.50 -15.61 4.84
CA ILE A 303 30.99 -14.56 5.73
C ILE A 303 31.31 -13.13 5.25
N SER A 304 31.84 -12.96 4.04
CA SER A 304 32.23 -11.66 3.48
C SER A 304 31.08 -10.64 3.53
N HIS A 305 29.88 -11.07 3.16
CA HIS A 305 28.65 -10.28 3.19
C HIS A 305 28.36 -9.64 4.56
N SER A 306 28.69 -10.31 5.68
CA SER A 306 28.28 -9.86 7.01
C SER A 306 28.85 -8.47 7.34
N SER A 307 30.10 -8.24 6.94
CA SER A 307 30.77 -6.94 7.14
C SER A 307 30.17 -5.82 6.29
N VAL A 308 29.76 -6.15 5.06
CA VAL A 308 29.11 -5.23 4.14
C VAL A 308 27.70 -4.90 4.63
N GLU A 309 26.90 -5.93 4.93
CA GLU A 309 25.51 -5.82 5.38
C GLU A 309 25.39 -5.01 6.68
N ARG A 310 26.34 -5.17 7.62
CA ARG A 310 26.42 -4.38 8.88
C ARG A 310 26.51 -2.87 8.63
N VAL A 311 27.02 -2.44 7.49
CA VAL A 311 27.09 -1.03 7.10
C VAL A 311 25.95 -0.70 6.13
N ALA A 312 25.87 -1.43 5.02
CA ALA A 312 25.01 -1.12 3.88
C ALA A 312 23.52 -1.12 4.23
N ILE A 313 23.00 -2.15 4.91
CA ILE A 313 21.56 -2.28 5.15
C ILE A 313 21.07 -1.26 6.20
N PRO A 314 21.68 -1.13 7.38
CA PRO A 314 21.29 -0.12 8.36
C PRO A 314 21.42 1.29 7.80
N ASP A 315 22.50 1.59 7.06
CA ASP A 315 22.72 2.93 6.53
C ASP A 315 21.78 3.26 5.39
N ALA A 316 21.53 2.32 4.47
CA ALA A 316 20.59 2.53 3.37
C ALA A 316 19.16 2.76 3.88
N THR A 317 18.69 1.93 4.81
CA THR A 317 17.35 2.07 5.39
C THR A 317 17.22 3.34 6.21
N THR A 318 18.21 3.67 7.04
CA THR A 318 18.25 4.90 7.85
C THR A 318 18.29 6.16 6.99
N ALA A 319 19.16 6.20 5.97
CA ALA A 319 19.25 7.32 5.06
C ALA A 319 17.94 7.51 4.27
N LEU A 320 17.33 6.41 3.82
CA LEU A 320 16.08 6.45 3.06
C LEU A 320 14.90 6.93 3.92
N ASP A 321 14.76 6.40 5.14
CA ASP A 321 13.79 6.84 6.14
C ASP A 321 13.87 8.37 6.36
N PHE A 322 15.08 8.84 6.68
CA PHE A 322 15.30 10.27 6.92
C PHE A 322 15.00 11.13 5.68
N LEU A 323 15.47 10.74 4.49
CA LEU A 323 15.29 11.54 3.29
C LEU A 323 13.83 11.57 2.82
N LEU A 324 13.08 10.47 2.96
CA LEU A 324 11.66 10.41 2.63
C LEU A 324 10.84 11.27 3.59
N HIS A 325 11.11 11.16 4.90
CA HIS A 325 10.46 11.99 5.91
C HIS A 325 10.70 13.49 5.65
N ARG A 326 11.98 13.85 5.41
CA ARG A 326 12.38 15.23 5.14
C ARG A 326 11.76 15.77 3.86
N LEU A 327 11.81 15.01 2.77
CA LEU A 327 11.22 15.42 1.49
C LEU A 327 9.71 15.63 1.62
N THR A 328 9.01 14.72 2.30
CA THR A 328 7.56 14.83 2.57
C THR A 328 7.25 16.10 3.36
N ALA A 329 8.03 16.41 4.40
CA ALA A 329 7.85 17.63 5.18
C ALA A 329 8.09 18.90 4.35
N ILE A 330 9.08 18.90 3.46
CA ILE A 330 9.34 20.00 2.52
C ILE A 330 8.15 20.18 1.57
N LEU A 331 7.64 19.10 0.98
CA LEU A 331 6.51 19.15 0.04
C LEU A 331 5.24 19.70 0.70
N ARG A 332 4.93 19.25 1.93
CA ARG A 332 3.76 19.72 2.69
C ARG A 332 3.81 21.22 3.01
N ARG A 333 5.02 21.79 3.11
CA ARG A 333 5.26 23.21 3.42
C ARG A 333 5.77 24.00 2.20
N LEU A 334 5.75 23.40 1.01
CA LEU A 334 6.29 24.02 -0.19
C LEU A 334 5.49 25.28 -0.52
N VAL A 335 6.18 26.40 -0.65
CA VAL A 335 5.57 27.66 -1.09
C VAL A 335 5.57 27.65 -2.61
N VAL A 336 4.39 27.54 -3.20
CA VAL A 336 4.18 27.63 -4.65
C VAL A 336 3.78 29.06 -5.00
N ARG A 337 4.32 29.63 -6.09
CA ARG A 337 4.05 31.02 -6.52
C ARG A 337 3.37 31.05 -7.90
N PRO A 338 2.04 30.85 -7.99
CA PRO A 338 1.30 30.85 -9.25
C PRO A 338 1.52 32.10 -10.11
N GLU A 339 1.61 33.26 -9.49
CA GLU A 339 1.81 34.54 -10.16
C GLU A 339 3.16 34.57 -10.89
N ARG A 340 4.20 34.04 -10.22
CA ARG A 340 5.55 33.95 -10.80
C ARG A 340 5.60 32.90 -11.92
N MET A 341 4.90 31.78 -11.79
CA MET A 341 4.76 30.79 -12.87
C MET A 341 4.07 31.42 -14.10
N ALA A 342 3.01 32.21 -13.90
CA ALA A 342 2.32 32.91 -14.96
C ALA A 342 3.15 34.03 -15.60
N GLU A 343 4.02 34.70 -14.83
CA GLU A 343 5.00 35.67 -15.36
C GLU A 343 6.05 34.96 -16.23
N ASN A 344 6.65 33.88 -15.74
CA ASN A 344 7.64 33.10 -16.48
C ASN A 344 7.08 32.52 -17.77
N LEU A 345 5.82 32.06 -17.75
CA LEU A 345 5.09 31.61 -18.93
C LEU A 345 5.04 32.71 -20.01
N ARG A 346 4.68 33.94 -19.61
CA ARG A 346 4.53 35.09 -20.51
C ARG A 346 5.87 35.71 -20.94
N ARG A 347 6.97 35.41 -20.25
CA ARG A 347 8.30 36.02 -20.46
C ARG A 347 8.83 35.96 -21.89
N THR A 348 8.41 34.96 -22.66
CA THR A 348 8.85 34.78 -24.07
C THR A 348 7.88 35.38 -25.10
N GLY A 349 6.92 36.22 -24.67
CA GLY A 349 6.01 36.93 -25.59
C GLY A 349 5.15 35.99 -26.45
N GLY A 350 4.85 34.79 -25.97
CA GLY A 350 4.04 33.79 -26.67
C GLY A 350 4.78 32.90 -27.66
N LEU A 351 6.12 32.89 -27.68
CA LEU A 351 6.91 32.04 -28.59
C LEU A 351 6.58 30.54 -28.52
N TYR A 352 6.13 30.06 -27.36
CA TYR A 352 5.68 28.68 -27.19
C TYR A 352 4.44 28.33 -28.05
N LEU A 353 3.70 29.32 -28.56
CA LEU A 353 2.58 29.12 -29.49
C LEU A 353 3.04 28.82 -30.93
N SER A 354 4.33 28.96 -31.25
CA SER A 354 4.87 28.77 -32.60
C SER A 354 4.50 27.43 -33.21
N GLY A 355 4.56 26.34 -32.45
CA GLY A 355 4.16 25.01 -32.91
C GLY A 355 2.67 24.92 -33.28
N ARG A 356 1.79 25.62 -32.56
CA ARG A 356 0.35 25.66 -32.87
C ARG A 356 0.07 26.46 -34.14
N VAL A 357 0.72 27.61 -34.31
CA VAL A 357 0.59 28.44 -35.51
C VAL A 357 1.10 27.68 -36.74
N LEU A 358 2.26 27.02 -36.62
CA LEU A 358 2.81 26.15 -37.67
C LEU A 358 1.80 25.09 -38.11
N ASN A 359 1.25 24.34 -37.16
CA ASN A 359 0.29 23.27 -37.44
C ASN A 359 -1.02 23.81 -38.06
N ALA A 360 -1.48 24.99 -37.62
CA ALA A 360 -2.67 25.63 -38.17
C ALA A 360 -2.48 26.04 -39.63
N LEU A 361 -1.31 26.60 -39.99
CA LEU A 361 -0.98 26.96 -41.37
C LEU A 361 -0.89 25.74 -42.30
N VAL A 362 -0.28 24.65 -41.81
CA VAL A 362 -0.24 23.38 -42.54
C VAL A 362 -1.66 22.84 -42.76
N ALA A 363 -2.52 22.89 -41.74
CA ALA A 363 -3.92 22.49 -41.86
C ALA A 363 -4.72 23.39 -42.83
N ALA A 364 -4.32 24.65 -42.99
CA ALA A 364 -4.88 25.59 -43.96
C ALA A 364 -4.31 25.45 -45.38
N GLY A 365 -3.46 24.44 -45.63
CA GLY A 365 -2.98 24.09 -46.97
C GLY A 365 -1.58 24.59 -47.34
N TRP A 366 -0.85 25.20 -46.40
CA TRP A 366 0.56 25.55 -46.63
C TRP A 366 1.46 24.31 -46.63
N SER A 367 2.55 24.33 -47.40
CA SER A 367 3.61 23.35 -47.22
C SER A 367 4.25 23.54 -45.84
N ARG A 368 4.72 22.43 -45.25
CA ARG A 368 5.37 22.48 -43.93
C ARG A 368 6.61 23.38 -43.93
N GLU A 369 7.38 23.37 -45.00
CA GLU A 369 8.58 24.19 -45.18
C GLU A 369 8.22 25.68 -45.21
N ALA A 370 7.25 26.07 -46.04
CA ALA A 370 6.81 27.46 -46.12
C ALA A 370 6.22 27.98 -44.79
N ALA A 371 5.43 27.15 -44.11
CA ALA A 371 4.88 27.51 -42.80
C ALA A 371 5.98 27.59 -41.73
N TYR A 372 6.96 26.67 -41.76
CA TYR A 372 8.07 26.66 -40.82
C TYR A 372 8.96 27.90 -40.98
N ASP A 373 9.41 28.21 -42.19
CA ASP A 373 10.28 29.35 -42.46
C ASP A 373 9.60 30.66 -42.06
N ARG A 374 8.30 30.79 -42.35
CA ARG A 374 7.52 31.98 -42.01
C ARG A 374 7.34 32.14 -40.49
N VAL A 375 6.98 31.06 -39.79
CA VAL A 375 6.81 31.09 -38.32
C VAL A 375 8.15 31.30 -37.62
N GLN A 376 9.22 30.66 -38.11
CA GLN A 376 10.57 30.81 -37.57
C GLN A 376 11.06 32.25 -37.71
N ALA A 377 10.84 32.90 -38.85
CA ALA A 377 11.21 34.30 -39.04
C ALA A 377 10.55 35.21 -37.99
N HIS A 378 9.25 35.01 -37.71
CA HIS A 378 8.54 35.75 -36.65
C HIS A 378 9.02 35.42 -35.25
N ALA A 379 9.35 34.15 -34.99
CA ALA A 379 9.86 33.70 -33.71
C ALA A 379 11.25 34.29 -33.40
N LEU A 380 12.17 34.25 -34.36
CA LEU A 380 13.50 34.86 -34.23
C LEU A 380 13.42 36.37 -34.06
N ALA A 381 12.59 37.05 -34.85
CA ALA A 381 12.41 38.48 -34.73
C ALA A 381 11.78 38.90 -33.38
N ALA A 382 10.88 38.09 -32.81
CA ALA A 382 10.36 38.34 -31.46
C ALA A 382 11.42 38.10 -30.36
N TRP A 383 12.39 37.20 -30.60
CA TRP A 383 13.50 36.95 -29.68
C TRP A 383 14.51 38.10 -29.65
N GLU A 384 14.77 38.72 -30.81
CA GLU A 384 15.70 39.86 -30.95
C GLU A 384 15.15 41.18 -30.37
N GLY A 385 13.82 41.29 -30.22
CA GLY A 385 13.15 42.44 -29.58
C GLY A 385 12.00 43.03 -30.41
N GLY A 386 11.30 44.03 -29.85
CA GLY A 386 10.16 44.68 -30.48
C GLY A 386 8.81 43.98 -30.16
N PRO A 387 7.85 43.93 -31.10
CA PRO A 387 6.55 43.30 -30.86
C PRO A 387 6.67 41.81 -30.52
N SER A 388 5.77 41.35 -29.65
CA SER A 388 5.67 39.95 -29.22
C SER A 388 5.36 39.02 -30.40
N PHE A 389 5.63 37.71 -30.22
CA PHE A 389 5.30 36.71 -31.25
C PHE A 389 3.82 36.76 -31.62
N VAL A 390 2.94 36.89 -30.62
CA VAL A 390 1.48 37.00 -30.83
C VAL A 390 1.11 38.22 -31.69
N GLU A 391 1.71 39.38 -31.42
CA GLU A 391 1.46 40.60 -32.21
C GLU A 391 1.97 40.48 -33.64
N ARG A 392 3.15 39.86 -33.82
CA ARG A 392 3.73 39.61 -35.14
C ARG A 392 2.87 38.67 -35.99
N ILE A 393 2.41 37.56 -35.40
CA ILE A 393 1.51 36.61 -36.08
C ILE A 393 0.17 37.27 -36.44
N ARG A 394 -0.38 38.12 -35.56
CA ARG A 394 -1.63 38.86 -35.86
C ARG A 394 -1.50 39.90 -36.95
N SER A 395 -0.30 40.45 -37.15
CA SER A 395 -0.04 41.51 -38.13
C SER A 395 0.39 40.98 -39.49
N ASP A 396 0.66 39.68 -39.62
CA ASP A 396 1.04 39.07 -40.89
C ASP A 396 -0.19 38.80 -41.76
N ALA A 397 -0.34 39.57 -42.84
CA ALA A 397 -1.47 39.48 -43.75
C ALA A 397 -1.64 38.08 -44.37
N ALA A 398 -0.55 37.39 -44.71
CA ALA A 398 -0.61 36.07 -45.33
C ALA A 398 -1.10 35.01 -44.34
N ILE A 399 -0.70 35.12 -43.06
CA ILE A 399 -1.20 34.25 -41.99
C ILE A 399 -2.67 34.55 -41.68
N ALA A 400 -3.02 35.84 -41.60
CA ALA A 400 -4.40 36.28 -41.31
C ALA A 400 -5.37 35.84 -42.41
N GLU A 401 -4.98 35.95 -43.68
CA GLU A 401 -5.75 35.46 -44.82
C GLU A 401 -5.92 33.94 -44.80
N ALA A 402 -4.83 33.20 -44.56
CA ALA A 402 -4.86 31.74 -44.57
C ALA A 402 -5.69 31.13 -43.44
N LEU A 403 -5.62 31.69 -42.22
CA LEU A 403 -6.31 31.15 -41.05
C LEU A 403 -7.70 31.75 -40.80
N GLY A 404 -7.95 32.95 -41.32
CA GLY A 404 -9.11 33.76 -40.95
C GLY A 404 -9.16 34.13 -39.46
N PRO A 405 -10.17 34.90 -39.03
CA PRO A 405 -10.27 35.37 -37.65
C PRO A 405 -10.37 34.25 -36.59
N ASP A 406 -11.14 33.19 -36.88
CA ASP A 406 -11.38 32.10 -35.94
C ASP A 406 -10.20 31.12 -35.87
N GLY A 407 -9.57 30.80 -37.02
CA GLY A 407 -8.37 29.96 -37.06
C GLY A 407 -7.19 30.63 -36.36
N LEU A 408 -7.03 31.95 -36.54
CA LEU A 408 -6.01 32.73 -35.86
C LEU A 408 -6.25 32.77 -34.33
N ARG A 409 -7.51 32.95 -33.91
CA ARG A 409 -7.88 32.89 -32.48
C ARG A 409 -7.57 31.52 -31.88
N ALA A 410 -7.93 30.44 -32.56
CA ALA A 410 -7.70 29.07 -32.09
C ALA A 410 -6.21 28.68 -32.07
N ALA A 411 -5.42 29.16 -33.03
CA ALA A 411 -3.97 28.92 -33.08
C ALA A 411 -3.24 29.60 -31.92
N LEU A 412 -3.73 30.77 -31.48
CA LEU A 412 -3.15 31.58 -30.41
C LEU A 412 -3.80 31.36 -29.03
N ASP A 413 -4.74 30.42 -28.91
CA ASP A 413 -5.41 30.12 -27.64
C ASP A 413 -4.55 29.22 -26.73
N GLU A 414 -4.09 29.79 -25.62
CA GLU A 414 -3.30 29.10 -24.59
C GLU A 414 -4.10 28.02 -23.85
N ALA A 415 -5.42 28.17 -23.74
CA ALA A 415 -6.28 27.23 -23.00
C ALA A 415 -6.25 25.83 -23.61
N ALA A 416 -5.91 25.72 -24.89
CA ALA A 416 -5.79 24.46 -25.60
C ALA A 416 -4.74 23.51 -24.99
N TYR A 417 -3.67 24.02 -24.37
CA TYR A 417 -2.65 23.19 -23.71
C TYR A 417 -3.18 22.49 -22.44
N PHE A 418 -4.20 23.07 -21.80
CA PHE A 418 -4.76 22.55 -20.54
C PHE A 418 -5.98 21.66 -20.73
N ARG A 419 -6.53 21.59 -21.95
CA ARG A 419 -7.78 20.87 -22.28
C ARG A 419 -7.82 19.42 -21.78
N HIS A 420 -6.67 18.74 -21.76
CA HIS A 420 -6.57 17.34 -21.38
C HIS A 420 -6.08 17.11 -19.94
N VAL A 421 -5.77 18.17 -19.17
CA VAL A 421 -5.40 18.06 -17.75
C VAL A 421 -6.46 17.26 -16.96
N PRO A 422 -7.79 17.55 -17.07
CA PRO A 422 -8.80 16.77 -16.37
C PRO A 422 -8.83 15.29 -16.76
N ALA A 423 -8.57 14.96 -18.03
CA ALA A 423 -8.56 13.59 -18.51
C ALA A 423 -7.37 12.80 -17.92
N ILE A 424 -6.19 13.44 -17.82
CA ILE A 424 -5.01 12.85 -17.18
C ILE A 424 -5.27 12.59 -15.70
N PHE A 425 -5.82 13.56 -14.97
CA PHE A 425 -6.16 13.40 -13.55
C PHE A 425 -7.21 12.30 -13.31
N ARG A 426 -8.22 12.17 -14.18
CA ARG A 426 -9.17 11.04 -14.15
C ARG A 426 -8.49 9.70 -14.35
N ARG A 427 -7.57 9.62 -15.32
CA ARG A 427 -6.84 8.37 -15.63
C ARG A 427 -6.04 7.84 -14.44
N ILE A 428 -5.48 8.72 -13.62
CA ILE A 428 -4.65 8.36 -12.46
C ILE A 428 -5.41 8.30 -11.13
N GLY A 429 -6.75 8.46 -11.18
CA GLY A 429 -7.60 8.39 -9.98
C GLY A 429 -7.50 9.61 -9.06
N LEU A 430 -7.09 10.77 -9.56
CA LEU A 430 -7.02 12.04 -8.82
C LEU A 430 -8.13 13.03 -9.24
N TRP A 431 -9.23 12.57 -9.82
CA TRP A 431 -10.33 13.46 -10.23
C TRP A 431 -11.66 12.89 -9.75
N ARG A 432 -12.32 13.62 -8.84
CA ARG A 432 -13.66 13.27 -8.34
C ARG A 432 -14.75 13.97 -9.17
N PRO A 433 -15.95 13.38 -9.30
CA PRO A 433 -17.06 14.00 -10.03
C PRO A 433 -17.60 15.32 -9.44
N ALA A 434 -17.24 15.68 -8.20
CA ALA A 434 -17.74 16.88 -7.52
C ALA A 434 -17.09 18.21 -7.98
N ASP A 435 -16.02 18.18 -8.77
CA ASP A 435 -15.28 19.39 -9.20
C ASP A 435 -15.95 20.18 -10.34
N ARG A 436 -17.24 19.95 -10.62
CA ARG A 436 -18.04 20.80 -11.52
C ARG A 436 -18.87 21.77 -10.71
N GLY A 437 -18.31 22.95 -10.43
CA GLY A 437 -19.04 24.07 -9.86
C GLY A 437 -18.16 25.31 -9.81
N GLY A 438 -18.11 26.07 -10.90
CA GLY A 438 -17.53 27.40 -10.90
C GLY A 438 -18.45 28.41 -10.22
N ALA A 439 -17.90 29.16 -9.27
CA ALA A 439 -18.26 30.54 -8.94
C ALA A 439 -17.01 31.22 -8.32
N PRO A 440 -16.77 32.52 -8.57
CA PRO A 440 -15.56 33.20 -8.13
C PRO A 440 -15.58 33.43 -6.62
N ALA A 441 -14.42 33.29 -5.99
CA ALA A 441 -14.22 33.61 -4.59
C ALA A 441 -14.31 35.12 -4.37
N GLU A 442 -15.44 35.59 -3.87
CA GLU A 442 -15.55 36.91 -3.23
C GLU A 442 -15.83 36.75 -1.73
N GLN A 443 -14.93 37.36 -0.95
CA GLN A 443 -15.11 37.86 0.41
C GLN A 443 -15.48 36.85 1.51
N ALA A 444 -14.45 36.23 2.10
CA ALA A 444 -14.51 35.78 3.49
C ALA A 444 -13.77 36.79 4.36
N VAL A 445 -14.56 37.57 5.10
CA VAL A 445 -14.17 38.51 6.15
C VAL A 445 -13.48 37.75 7.29
N GLU A 446 -12.45 38.38 7.86
CA GLU A 446 -11.72 37.96 9.05
C GLU A 446 -12.66 37.62 10.21
N GLY A 447 -12.48 36.43 10.78
CA GLY A 447 -13.17 35.98 11.99
C GLY A 447 -12.52 34.72 12.54
N GLU A 448 -11.61 34.92 13.50
CA GLU A 448 -11.11 34.01 14.55
C GLU A 448 -10.96 32.51 14.20
N ARG A 449 -9.69 32.07 14.09
CA ARG A 449 -9.32 30.65 14.15
C ARG A 449 -9.47 30.14 15.59
N PRO A 450 -10.14 29.01 15.85
CA PRO A 450 -9.94 28.27 17.09
C PRO A 450 -8.58 27.57 17.01
N GLU A 451 -7.71 27.87 17.96
CA GLU A 451 -6.50 27.08 18.23
C GLU A 451 -6.90 25.66 18.68
N GLY A 452 -6.27 24.64 18.08
CA GLY A 452 -6.37 23.26 18.57
C GLY A 452 -6.79 22.24 17.51
N ALA A 453 -5.87 21.86 16.63
CA ALA A 453 -5.99 20.63 15.84
C ALA A 453 -4.59 20.07 15.50
N GLU A 454 -3.80 19.82 16.54
CA GLU A 454 -2.68 18.88 16.46
C GLU A 454 -3.04 17.67 17.33
N ARG A 455 -2.93 16.47 16.70
CA ARG A 455 -2.97 15.09 17.25
C ARG A 455 -4.20 14.29 16.86
N ALA A 456 -3.98 13.28 16.00
CA ALA A 456 -4.44 11.90 16.15
C ALA A 456 -4.19 11.06 14.88
N VAL A 457 -2.96 10.61 14.63
CA VAL A 457 -2.71 9.43 13.78
C VAL A 457 -1.74 8.54 14.54
N LYS A 458 -2.32 7.59 15.28
CA LYS A 458 -1.61 6.46 15.90
C LYS A 458 -2.53 5.25 15.90
N GLY A 459 -2.02 4.17 15.32
CA GLY A 459 -2.46 2.81 15.57
C GLY A 459 -3.02 2.07 14.35
N ALA A 460 -2.32 1.02 13.92
CA ALA A 460 -2.89 -0.11 13.19
C ALA A 460 -1.90 -1.28 13.35
N ASP A 461 -1.80 -1.79 14.58
CA ASP A 461 -1.09 -3.04 14.87
C ASP A 461 -2.12 -4.17 14.93
N GLY A 462 -1.85 -5.23 14.17
CA GLY A 462 -2.69 -6.42 14.07
C GLY A 462 -2.29 -7.47 15.09
N GLY A 463 -3.23 -7.79 15.97
CA GLY A 463 -3.29 -8.95 16.85
C GLY A 463 -4.69 -8.97 17.47
N MET A 464 -5.23 -10.15 17.84
CA MET A 464 -6.60 -10.29 18.37
C MET A 464 -6.88 -9.57 19.71
N ASP A 465 -5.99 -8.67 20.16
CA ASP A 465 -6.19 -7.69 21.22
C ASP A 465 -6.12 -6.25 20.66
N GLY A 466 -6.94 -5.96 19.65
CA GLY A 466 -6.99 -4.67 18.94
C GLY A 466 -7.75 -3.57 19.69
N MET A 467 -7.43 -3.28 20.96
CA MET A 467 -8.07 -2.19 21.72
C MET A 467 -7.27 -0.87 21.75
N GLY A 468 -6.06 -0.81 21.19
CA GLY A 468 -5.13 0.32 21.37
C GLY A 468 -4.59 0.93 20.08
N ALA A 469 -5.45 1.42 19.18
CA ALA A 469 -4.98 1.93 17.90
C ALA A 469 -5.92 2.92 17.17
N TRP A 470 -6.58 3.84 17.89
CA TRP A 470 -7.31 4.94 17.24
C TRP A 470 -7.05 6.23 18.03
N GLY A 471 -6.08 7.02 17.58
CA GLY A 471 -5.55 8.20 18.28
C GLY A 471 -6.56 9.33 18.57
N ALA A 472 -7.78 9.21 18.06
CA ALA A 472 -9.00 9.85 18.55
C ALA A 472 -10.09 8.76 18.44
N ALA A 473 -10.97 8.62 19.43
CA ALA A 473 -12.01 7.59 19.37
C ALA A 473 -12.87 7.81 18.12
N LEU A 474 -12.88 6.84 17.19
CA LEU A 474 -13.86 6.82 16.12
C LEU A 474 -15.23 6.62 16.75
N GLU A 475 -16.08 7.62 16.65
CA GLU A 475 -17.41 7.61 17.27
C GLU A 475 -18.46 7.27 16.22
N ARG A 476 -19.34 6.31 16.56
CA ARG A 476 -20.48 5.94 15.73
C ARG A 476 -21.45 7.12 15.65
N SER A 477 -21.79 7.54 14.43
CA SER A 477 -22.79 8.57 14.17
C SER A 477 -24.10 7.94 13.65
N ASP A 478 -24.87 8.67 12.85
CA ASP A 478 -26.20 8.27 12.42
C ASP A 478 -26.24 6.94 11.67
N LEU A 479 -27.36 6.22 11.81
CA LEU A 479 -27.67 5.05 11.01
C LEU A 479 -27.91 5.48 9.56
N LEU A 480 -27.04 5.05 8.65
CA LEU A 480 -27.12 5.39 7.23
C LEU A 480 -27.98 4.39 6.45
N ALA A 481 -27.89 3.11 6.79
CA ALA A 481 -28.68 2.06 6.16
C ALA A 481 -28.90 0.88 7.10
N ARG A 482 -30.13 0.36 7.15
CA ARG A 482 -30.47 -0.89 7.84
C ARG A 482 -30.51 -2.03 6.84
N GLY A 483 -29.53 -2.93 6.92
CA GLY A 483 -29.41 -4.07 6.01
C GLY A 483 -30.05 -5.36 6.56
N LYS A 484 -30.07 -6.40 5.73
CA LYS A 484 -30.63 -7.73 6.08
C LYS A 484 -29.77 -8.47 7.12
N ALA A 485 -28.46 -8.24 7.14
CA ALA A 485 -27.50 -8.92 8.03
C ALA A 485 -26.61 -7.96 8.84
N LYS A 486 -26.49 -6.70 8.41
CA LYS A 486 -25.64 -5.67 9.01
C LYS A 486 -26.31 -4.30 8.96
N ASP A 487 -26.15 -3.52 10.01
CA ASP A 487 -26.52 -2.10 10.04
C ASP A 487 -25.27 -1.27 9.72
N VAL A 488 -25.45 -0.23 8.91
CA VAL A 488 -24.38 0.66 8.45
C VAL A 488 -24.55 2.01 9.13
N TYR A 489 -23.57 2.39 9.94
CA TYR A 489 -23.53 3.69 10.62
C TYR A 489 -22.40 4.54 10.04
N GLY A 490 -22.59 5.85 10.09
CA GLY A 490 -21.51 6.80 9.87
C GLY A 490 -20.53 6.79 11.04
N THR A 491 -19.42 7.50 10.88
CA THR A 491 -18.53 7.87 11.99
C THR A 491 -18.24 9.37 11.96
N ASN A 492 -17.52 9.86 12.96
CA ASN A 492 -16.93 11.21 12.96
C ASN A 492 -15.86 11.41 11.86
N ASP A 493 -15.39 10.33 11.20
CA ASP A 493 -14.65 10.39 9.95
C ASP A 493 -15.57 10.02 8.76
N PRO A 494 -15.85 10.96 7.82
CA PRO A 494 -16.71 10.67 6.68
C PRO A 494 -16.17 9.57 5.75
N ALA A 495 -14.87 9.26 5.78
CA ALA A 495 -14.25 8.20 4.99
C ALA A 495 -14.42 6.80 5.59
N VAL A 496 -14.88 6.70 6.85
CA VAL A 496 -15.03 5.44 7.58
C VAL A 496 -16.50 5.17 7.89
N LEU A 497 -16.90 3.91 7.69
CA LEU A 497 -18.19 3.36 8.05
C LEU A 497 -18.05 2.36 9.20
N TRP A 498 -19.06 2.33 10.06
CA TRP A 498 -19.19 1.40 11.16
C TRP A 498 -20.25 0.36 10.80
N LEU A 499 -19.81 -0.87 10.53
CA LEU A 499 -20.69 -1.99 10.20
C LEU A 499 -20.95 -2.83 11.43
N GLU A 500 -22.21 -2.91 11.86
CA GLU A 500 -22.61 -3.71 13.02
C GLU A 500 -23.41 -4.95 12.57
N TYR A 501 -22.86 -6.13 12.86
CA TYR A 501 -23.40 -7.42 12.43
C TYR A 501 -24.55 -7.87 13.33
N ARG A 502 -25.66 -8.27 12.70
CA ARG A 502 -26.91 -8.63 13.35
C ARG A 502 -27.07 -10.15 13.50
N ASP A 503 -27.90 -10.55 14.47
CA ASP A 503 -28.23 -11.96 14.73
C ASP A 503 -29.40 -12.46 13.86
N ASP A 504 -29.97 -11.59 13.02
CA ASP A 504 -31.03 -11.92 12.09
C ASP A 504 -30.58 -12.90 10.99
N LEU A 505 -31.31 -13.99 10.81
CA LEU A 505 -31.21 -14.91 9.69
C LEU A 505 -32.32 -14.61 8.69
N THR A 506 -31.96 -14.50 7.42
CA THR A 506 -32.92 -14.27 6.33
C THR A 506 -32.61 -15.20 5.16
N ALA A 507 -33.61 -15.88 4.61
CA ALA A 507 -33.48 -16.69 3.41
C ALA A 507 -34.63 -16.42 2.43
N PHE A 508 -34.43 -16.78 1.16
CA PHE A 508 -35.41 -16.60 0.08
C PHE A 508 -35.93 -15.14 0.02
N ASP A 509 -35.02 -14.19 -0.15
CA ASP A 509 -35.30 -12.74 -0.21
C ASP A 509 -36.09 -12.18 0.97
N GLY A 510 -35.88 -12.76 2.15
CA GLY A 510 -36.47 -12.29 3.40
C GLY A 510 -37.85 -12.89 3.70
N THR A 511 -38.33 -13.85 2.91
CA THR A 511 -39.57 -14.59 3.22
C THR A 511 -39.40 -15.55 4.39
N LYS A 512 -38.20 -16.13 4.59
CA LYS A 512 -37.86 -16.90 5.79
C LYS A 512 -36.99 -16.04 6.70
N LYS A 513 -37.49 -15.72 7.90
CA LYS A 513 -36.80 -14.92 8.92
C LYS A 513 -36.58 -15.73 10.20
N GLY A 514 -35.48 -15.49 10.88
CA GLY A 514 -35.18 -16.03 12.20
C GLY A 514 -34.18 -15.14 12.93
N VAL A 515 -33.97 -15.37 14.22
CA VAL A 515 -32.90 -14.71 15.00
C VAL A 515 -32.13 -15.79 15.70
N ARG A 516 -30.80 -15.77 15.58
CA ARG A 516 -29.92 -16.73 16.25
C ARG A 516 -28.84 -15.98 17.02
N PRO A 517 -28.96 -15.89 18.36
CA PRO A 517 -27.98 -15.22 19.21
C PRO A 517 -26.56 -15.70 18.91
N GLY A 518 -25.59 -14.77 18.89
CA GLY A 518 -24.18 -15.07 18.63
C GLY A 518 -23.79 -15.12 17.15
N LYS A 519 -24.74 -15.20 16.21
CA LYS A 519 -24.46 -15.22 14.77
C LYS A 519 -23.67 -13.99 14.31
N GLY A 520 -24.09 -12.79 14.71
CA GLY A 520 -23.46 -11.55 14.28
C GLY A 520 -21.99 -11.47 14.71
N ARG A 521 -21.69 -11.96 15.92
CA ARG A 521 -20.30 -12.05 16.43
C ARG A 521 -19.47 -13.03 15.62
N LEU A 522 -20.01 -14.22 15.36
CA LEU A 522 -19.30 -15.29 14.66
C LEU A 522 -19.03 -14.91 13.19
N VAL A 523 -20.02 -14.35 12.51
CA VAL A 523 -19.89 -13.84 11.13
C VAL A 523 -18.87 -12.71 11.06
N ALA A 524 -18.93 -11.74 11.98
CA ALA A 524 -17.95 -10.65 12.04
C ALA A 524 -16.53 -11.20 12.19
N ALA A 525 -16.30 -12.15 13.09
CA ALA A 525 -14.98 -12.74 13.29
C ALA A 525 -14.45 -13.50 12.07
N ILE A 526 -15.28 -14.37 11.47
CA ILE A 526 -14.89 -15.13 10.27
C ILE A 526 -14.59 -14.16 9.12
N SER A 527 -15.43 -13.15 8.92
CA SER A 527 -15.22 -12.13 7.90
C SER A 527 -13.96 -11.30 8.15
N GLY A 528 -13.70 -10.88 9.40
CA GLY A 528 -12.49 -10.14 9.75
C GLY A 528 -11.23 -10.95 9.46
N TYR A 529 -11.25 -12.25 9.74
CA TYR A 529 -10.16 -13.18 9.41
C TYR A 529 -9.91 -13.27 7.90
N PHE A 530 -10.95 -13.56 7.11
CA PHE A 530 -10.80 -13.71 5.66
C PHE A 530 -10.45 -12.39 4.95
N LEU A 531 -11.03 -11.27 5.35
CA LEU A 531 -10.69 -9.95 4.79
C LEU A 531 -9.23 -9.58 5.12
N SER A 532 -8.77 -9.91 6.32
CA SER A 532 -7.34 -9.75 6.69
C SER A 532 -6.44 -10.67 5.87
N TYR A 533 -6.85 -11.92 5.66
CA TYR A 533 -6.13 -12.87 4.79
C TYR A 533 -6.03 -12.34 3.36
N LEU A 534 -7.13 -11.87 2.78
CA LEU A 534 -7.16 -11.30 1.43
C LEU A 534 -6.29 -10.05 1.31
N ASN A 535 -6.32 -9.16 2.32
CA ASN A 535 -5.44 -8.00 2.38
C ASN A 535 -3.95 -8.41 2.37
N ARG A 536 -3.57 -9.44 3.16
CA ARG A 536 -2.19 -9.98 3.16
C ARG A 536 -1.77 -10.58 1.80
N HIS A 537 -2.73 -11.07 1.02
CA HIS A 537 -2.50 -11.63 -0.32
C HIS A 537 -2.70 -10.61 -1.46
N GLY A 538 -2.68 -9.31 -1.13
CA GLY A 538 -2.68 -8.22 -2.09
C GLY A 538 -4.02 -7.98 -2.79
N VAL A 539 -5.13 -8.41 -2.20
CA VAL A 539 -6.49 -8.01 -2.59
C VAL A 539 -6.85 -6.74 -1.82
N ARG A 540 -7.43 -5.74 -2.50
CA ARG A 540 -7.89 -4.53 -1.82
C ARG A 540 -9.28 -4.79 -1.25
N THR A 541 -9.42 -4.76 0.07
CA THR A 541 -10.73 -4.84 0.75
C THR A 541 -11.07 -3.51 1.42
N HIS A 542 -12.34 -3.30 1.75
CA HIS A 542 -12.74 -2.15 2.56
C HIS A 542 -12.30 -2.25 4.03
N PHE A 543 -11.80 -3.41 4.49
CA PHE A 543 -11.66 -3.72 5.91
C PHE A 543 -10.51 -2.94 6.55
N LEU A 544 -10.82 -2.20 7.63
CA LEU A 544 -9.84 -1.44 8.41
C LEU A 544 -9.55 -2.09 9.76
N GLY A 545 -10.54 -2.75 10.37
CA GLY A 545 -10.36 -3.45 11.64
C GLY A 545 -11.69 -3.85 12.29
N GLN A 546 -11.59 -4.56 13.41
CA GLN A 546 -12.74 -5.05 14.19
C GLN A 546 -12.64 -4.56 15.64
N PRO A 547 -13.10 -3.34 15.97
CA PRO A 547 -12.92 -2.76 17.30
C PRO A 547 -13.82 -3.38 18.38
N ALA A 548 -14.85 -4.14 17.99
CA ALA A 548 -15.74 -4.84 18.91
C ALA A 548 -16.20 -6.19 18.30
N PRO A 549 -16.68 -7.16 19.10
CA PRO A 549 -16.97 -8.50 18.63
C PRO A 549 -17.95 -8.60 17.44
N ARG A 550 -18.82 -7.61 17.27
CA ARG A 550 -19.84 -7.55 16.21
C ARG A 550 -19.63 -6.39 15.23
N VAL A 551 -18.48 -5.71 15.28
CA VAL A 551 -18.30 -4.44 14.57
C VAL A 551 -17.09 -4.51 13.66
N HIS A 552 -17.26 -4.15 12.39
CA HIS A 552 -16.16 -3.84 11.49
C HIS A 552 -16.11 -2.34 11.20
N LEU A 553 -14.91 -1.77 11.23
CA LEU A 553 -14.63 -0.48 10.62
C LEU A 553 -14.19 -0.71 9.18
N VAL A 554 -14.83 -0.01 8.26
CA VAL A 554 -14.58 -0.17 6.84
C VAL A 554 -14.45 1.16 6.12
N ARG A 555 -13.68 1.20 5.04
CA ARG A 555 -13.61 2.34 4.15
C ARG A 555 -14.95 2.53 3.44
N ARG A 556 -15.45 3.75 3.39
CA ARG A 556 -16.61 4.10 2.57
C ARG A 556 -16.28 3.90 1.08
N LEU A 557 -17.14 3.18 0.36
CA LEU A 557 -17.01 2.95 -1.08
C LEU A 557 -18.25 3.44 -1.83
N VAL A 558 -18.07 3.77 -3.11
CA VAL A 558 -19.15 3.90 -4.08
C VAL A 558 -19.40 2.51 -4.67
N MET A 559 -20.45 1.83 -4.20
CA MET A 559 -20.73 0.44 -4.59
C MET A 559 -21.10 0.33 -6.08
N LEU A 560 -20.58 -0.71 -6.73
CA LEU A 560 -21.01 -1.10 -8.07
C LEU A 560 -22.39 -1.77 -7.97
N PRO A 561 -23.27 -1.58 -8.96
CA PRO A 561 -24.64 -2.10 -8.89
C PRO A 561 -24.74 -3.60 -9.24
N LEU A 562 -23.71 -4.40 -8.95
CA LEU A 562 -23.64 -5.82 -9.29
C LEU A 562 -23.15 -6.66 -8.10
N GLU A 563 -23.79 -7.81 -7.90
CA GLU A 563 -23.25 -8.93 -7.12
C GLU A 563 -22.56 -9.91 -8.09
N VAL A 564 -21.33 -10.30 -7.77
CA VAL A 564 -20.53 -11.21 -8.59
C VAL A 564 -20.44 -12.56 -7.87
N VAL A 565 -20.87 -13.62 -8.52
CA VAL A 565 -20.82 -14.98 -7.97
C VAL A 565 -19.80 -15.81 -8.72
N VAL A 566 -18.82 -16.36 -8.01
CA VAL A 566 -17.81 -17.27 -8.56
C VAL A 566 -18.13 -18.68 -8.10
N ARG A 567 -18.35 -19.59 -9.04
CA ARG A 567 -18.74 -20.98 -8.77
C ARG A 567 -17.63 -21.94 -9.14
N PHE A 568 -17.30 -22.86 -8.24
CA PHE A 568 -16.35 -23.94 -8.44
C PHE A 568 -17.00 -25.32 -8.51
N VAL A 569 -18.16 -25.47 -7.85
CA VAL A 569 -18.91 -26.72 -7.76
C VAL A 569 -20.38 -26.44 -8.05
N VAL A 570 -21.07 -27.37 -8.71
CA VAL A 570 -22.51 -27.26 -9.01
C VAL A 570 -23.31 -27.32 -7.70
N ALA A 571 -23.98 -26.22 -7.35
CA ALA A 571 -24.88 -26.12 -6.21
C ALA A 571 -25.93 -25.01 -6.42
N GLY A 572 -26.96 -25.00 -5.57
CA GLY A 572 -27.97 -23.94 -5.53
C GLY A 572 -28.74 -23.77 -6.85
N SER A 573 -28.89 -22.53 -7.31
CA SER A 573 -29.65 -22.21 -8.54
C SER A 573 -29.06 -22.84 -9.81
N LEU A 574 -27.76 -23.17 -9.82
CA LEU A 574 -27.10 -23.76 -10.98
C LEU A 574 -27.62 -25.17 -11.31
N ILE A 575 -28.05 -25.92 -10.29
CA ILE A 575 -28.65 -27.26 -10.44
C ILE A 575 -29.89 -27.17 -11.34
N LYS A 576 -30.83 -26.28 -10.98
CA LYS A 576 -32.08 -26.08 -11.73
C LYS A 576 -31.82 -25.53 -13.14
N ARG A 577 -30.80 -24.69 -13.29
CA ARG A 577 -30.48 -24.01 -14.55
C ARG A 577 -29.81 -24.94 -15.57
N LEU A 578 -28.99 -25.89 -15.13
CA LEU A 578 -28.19 -26.75 -16.02
C LEU A 578 -28.57 -28.23 -15.96
N GLY A 579 -29.42 -28.64 -15.01
CA GLY A 579 -29.79 -30.05 -14.83
C GLY A 579 -28.63 -30.95 -14.36
N LEU A 580 -27.56 -30.36 -13.84
CA LEU A 580 -26.37 -31.09 -13.39
C LEU A 580 -26.51 -31.54 -11.92
N PRO A 581 -25.97 -32.71 -11.55
CA PRO A 581 -25.99 -33.17 -10.16
C PRO A 581 -25.28 -32.20 -9.21
N GLU A 582 -25.84 -31.99 -8.02
CA GLU A 582 -25.20 -31.22 -6.95
C GLU A 582 -23.86 -31.86 -6.54
N GLY A 583 -22.84 -31.04 -6.28
CA GLY A 583 -21.50 -31.51 -5.95
C GLY A 583 -20.60 -31.79 -7.16
N THR A 584 -21.11 -31.67 -8.39
CA THR A 584 -20.28 -31.84 -9.61
C THR A 584 -19.22 -30.73 -9.69
N PRO A 585 -17.91 -31.05 -9.75
CA PRO A 585 -16.86 -30.05 -9.89
C PRO A 585 -16.88 -29.42 -11.29
N LEU A 586 -16.62 -28.12 -11.36
CA LEU A 586 -16.51 -27.40 -12.63
C LEU A 586 -15.05 -27.41 -13.12
N GLY A 587 -14.83 -27.73 -14.39
CA GLY A 587 -13.48 -27.72 -14.98
C GLY A 587 -12.82 -26.34 -15.05
N ARG A 588 -13.62 -25.27 -14.91
CA ARG A 588 -13.17 -23.88 -14.75
C ARG A 588 -14.19 -23.12 -13.90
N PRO A 589 -13.78 -22.09 -13.14
CA PRO A 589 -14.74 -21.27 -12.40
C PRO A 589 -15.73 -20.60 -13.35
N ILE A 590 -17.01 -20.62 -12.98
CA ILE A 590 -18.05 -19.82 -13.65
C ILE A 590 -18.22 -18.51 -12.89
N VAL A 591 -18.17 -17.39 -13.59
CA VAL A 591 -18.48 -16.06 -13.04
C VAL A 591 -19.86 -15.63 -13.52
N GLU A 592 -20.71 -15.25 -12.58
CA GLU A 592 -22.07 -14.79 -12.82
C GLU A 592 -22.26 -13.38 -12.25
N PHE A 593 -23.04 -12.54 -12.94
CA PHE A 593 -23.35 -11.18 -12.50
C PHE A 593 -24.83 -11.06 -12.20
N TYR A 594 -25.19 -10.59 -11.01
CA TYR A 594 -26.58 -10.35 -10.61
C TYR A 594 -26.79 -8.85 -10.40
N TYR A 595 -27.86 -8.31 -10.96
CA TYR A 595 -28.17 -6.89 -10.84
C TYR A 595 -28.75 -6.60 -9.46
N LYS A 596 -28.09 -5.77 -8.64
CA LYS A 596 -28.59 -5.45 -7.29
C LYS A 596 -29.83 -4.55 -7.35
N ARG A 597 -30.99 -5.18 -7.42
CA ARG A 597 -32.33 -4.60 -7.53
C ARG A 597 -33.31 -5.53 -6.82
N ASP A 598 -33.49 -5.28 -5.52
CA ASP A 598 -34.39 -6.07 -4.65
C ASP A 598 -35.82 -6.15 -5.23
N ASP A 599 -36.31 -5.09 -5.89
CA ASP A 599 -37.64 -5.04 -6.52
C ASP A 599 -37.80 -6.01 -7.72
N LEU A 600 -36.69 -6.43 -8.32
CA LEU A 600 -36.64 -7.37 -9.44
C LEU A 600 -36.16 -8.77 -9.03
N GLY A 601 -35.88 -8.99 -7.73
CA GLY A 601 -35.34 -10.25 -7.23
C GLY A 601 -33.92 -10.54 -7.70
N ASP A 602 -33.09 -9.50 -7.81
CA ASP A 602 -31.68 -9.56 -8.22
C ASP A 602 -31.43 -10.42 -9.47
N PRO A 603 -31.90 -10.02 -10.66
CA PRO A 603 -31.85 -10.87 -11.85
C PRO A 603 -30.41 -11.13 -12.35
N LEU A 604 -30.19 -12.34 -12.88
CA LEU A 604 -28.94 -12.72 -13.54
C LEU A 604 -28.77 -11.93 -14.85
N LEU A 605 -27.64 -11.26 -15.00
CA LEU A 605 -27.26 -10.52 -16.20
C LEU A 605 -26.17 -11.25 -17.00
N THR A 606 -26.29 -11.15 -18.32
CA THR A 606 -25.19 -11.44 -19.23
C THR A 606 -24.31 -10.20 -19.37
N GLU A 607 -23.10 -10.37 -19.88
CA GLU A 607 -22.20 -9.23 -20.16
C GLU A 607 -22.82 -8.25 -21.16
N ALA A 608 -23.54 -8.77 -22.16
CA ALA A 608 -24.30 -7.96 -23.10
C ALA A 608 -25.41 -7.14 -22.41
N HIS A 609 -26.09 -7.68 -21.39
CA HIS A 609 -27.04 -6.88 -20.61
C HIS A 609 -26.34 -5.75 -19.85
N ILE A 610 -25.18 -6.03 -19.23
CA ILE A 610 -24.41 -5.03 -18.47
C ILE A 610 -23.96 -3.88 -19.36
N GLU A 611 -23.46 -4.20 -20.55
CA GLU A 611 -23.02 -3.23 -21.54
C GLU A 611 -24.20 -2.43 -22.13
N ALA A 612 -25.28 -3.11 -22.54
CA ALA A 612 -26.46 -2.45 -23.11
C ALA A 612 -27.17 -1.52 -22.12
N LEU A 613 -27.14 -1.85 -20.84
CA LEU A 613 -27.68 -1.02 -19.75
C LEU A 613 -26.69 0.06 -19.28
N GLY A 614 -25.46 0.08 -19.80
CA GLY A 614 -24.42 1.04 -19.41
C GLY A 614 -24.04 0.95 -17.94
N LEU A 615 -24.19 -0.23 -17.31
CA LEU A 615 -23.95 -0.39 -15.88
C LEU A 615 -22.46 -0.31 -15.53
N LEU A 616 -21.60 -0.84 -16.39
CA LEU A 616 -20.14 -0.77 -16.29
C LEU A 616 -19.49 -0.64 -17.67
N ALA A 617 -18.36 0.06 -17.74
CA ALA A 617 -17.51 0.03 -18.91
C ALA A 617 -16.91 -1.37 -19.13
N PRO A 618 -16.72 -1.85 -20.38
CA PRO A 618 -16.19 -3.18 -20.67
C PRO A 618 -14.87 -3.50 -19.94
N GLU A 619 -13.96 -2.52 -19.86
CA GLU A 619 -12.67 -2.69 -19.18
C GLU A 619 -12.82 -2.88 -17.67
N THR A 620 -13.84 -2.25 -17.08
CA THR A 620 -14.17 -2.42 -15.66
C THR A 620 -14.80 -3.79 -15.42
N LEU A 621 -15.69 -4.24 -16.30
CA LEU A 621 -16.31 -5.56 -16.21
C LEU A 621 -15.26 -6.68 -16.29
N ASP A 622 -14.29 -6.53 -17.19
CA ASP A 622 -13.16 -7.44 -17.32
C ASP A 622 -12.25 -7.44 -16.08
N ALA A 623 -11.95 -6.26 -15.53
CA ALA A 623 -11.17 -6.16 -14.29
C ALA A 623 -11.92 -6.79 -13.10
N LEU A 624 -13.22 -6.55 -13.01
CA LEU A 624 -14.11 -7.14 -12.01
C LEU A 624 -14.12 -8.66 -12.09
N ARG A 625 -14.26 -9.22 -13.30
CA ARG A 625 -14.22 -10.68 -13.55
C ARG A 625 -12.89 -11.29 -13.08
N ARG A 626 -11.78 -10.68 -13.47
CA ARG A 626 -10.43 -11.17 -13.11
C ARG A 626 -10.20 -11.13 -11.59
N GLU A 627 -10.58 -10.03 -10.94
CA GLU A 627 -10.37 -9.88 -9.50
C GLU A 627 -11.29 -10.83 -8.71
N ALA A 628 -12.54 -11.01 -9.14
CA ALA A 628 -13.45 -11.99 -8.52
C ALA A 628 -12.92 -13.43 -8.62
N ILE A 629 -12.40 -13.84 -9.77
CA ILE A 629 -11.76 -15.17 -9.93
C ILE A 629 -10.54 -15.27 -9.01
N ARG A 630 -9.68 -14.26 -8.99
CA ARG A 630 -8.48 -14.24 -8.13
C ARG A 630 -8.85 -14.39 -6.65
N ILE A 631 -9.83 -13.64 -6.17
CA ILE A 631 -10.32 -13.74 -4.79
C ILE A 631 -10.90 -15.13 -4.52
N GLY A 632 -11.77 -15.62 -5.40
CA GLY A 632 -12.36 -16.95 -5.27
C GLY A 632 -11.32 -18.05 -5.21
N GLU A 633 -10.27 -17.98 -6.04
CA GLU A 633 -9.17 -18.95 -6.06
C GLU A 633 -8.32 -18.91 -4.78
N LEU A 634 -8.01 -17.71 -4.27
CA LEU A 634 -7.33 -17.55 -2.99
C LEU A 634 -8.14 -18.16 -1.84
N LEU A 635 -9.43 -17.84 -1.77
CA LEU A 635 -10.33 -18.41 -0.76
C LEU A 635 -10.48 -19.92 -0.91
N ARG A 636 -10.52 -20.43 -2.15
CA ARG A 636 -10.63 -21.87 -2.43
C ARG A 636 -9.39 -22.61 -1.97
N ALA A 637 -8.20 -22.10 -2.28
CA ALA A 637 -6.94 -22.69 -1.83
C ALA A 637 -6.85 -22.70 -0.30
N HIS A 638 -7.13 -21.56 0.33
CA HIS A 638 -7.11 -21.42 1.80
C HIS A 638 -8.12 -22.33 2.50
N ALA A 639 -9.33 -22.45 1.95
CA ALA A 639 -10.34 -23.38 2.47
C ALA A 639 -9.92 -24.83 2.34
N ALA A 640 -9.29 -25.21 1.22
CA ALA A 640 -8.83 -26.57 0.97
C ALA A 640 -7.75 -27.02 1.97
N GLU A 641 -6.86 -26.12 2.37
CA GLU A 641 -5.85 -26.35 3.42
C GLU A 641 -6.48 -26.64 4.78
N ALA A 642 -7.62 -26.01 5.06
CA ALA A 642 -8.39 -26.18 6.30
C ALA A 642 -9.40 -27.36 6.25
N GLY A 643 -9.29 -28.22 5.22
CA GLY A 643 -10.18 -29.37 5.04
C GLY A 643 -11.62 -28.99 4.65
N LEU A 644 -11.80 -27.83 4.02
CA LEU A 644 -13.08 -27.34 3.53
C LEU A 644 -13.11 -27.32 1.99
N LEU A 645 -14.31 -27.45 1.43
CA LEU A 645 -14.59 -27.25 0.02
C LEU A 645 -15.33 -25.92 -0.16
N LEU A 646 -14.72 -24.95 -0.84
CA LEU A 646 -15.41 -23.74 -1.29
C LEU A 646 -16.18 -24.05 -2.58
N VAL A 647 -17.51 -24.07 -2.47
CA VAL A 647 -18.44 -24.44 -3.56
C VAL A 647 -18.70 -23.24 -4.48
N ASP A 648 -19.08 -22.12 -3.88
CA ASP A 648 -19.20 -20.82 -4.53
C ASP A 648 -19.02 -19.69 -3.53
N ALA A 649 -18.70 -18.50 -4.03
CA ALA A 649 -18.56 -17.28 -3.26
C ALA A 649 -19.26 -16.11 -3.96
N LYS A 650 -19.91 -15.27 -3.17
CA LYS A 650 -20.57 -14.04 -3.61
C LYS A 650 -19.74 -12.84 -3.17
N PHE A 651 -19.60 -11.87 -4.06
CA PHE A 651 -18.82 -10.67 -3.83
C PHE A 651 -19.57 -9.43 -4.31
N GLU A 652 -19.58 -8.41 -3.48
CA GLU A 652 -19.89 -7.04 -3.88
C GLU A 652 -18.60 -6.22 -3.97
N PHE A 653 -18.52 -5.35 -4.98
CA PHE A 653 -17.37 -4.47 -5.19
C PHE A 653 -17.81 -3.03 -5.20
N GLY A 654 -16.91 -2.15 -4.79
CA GLY A 654 -17.08 -0.71 -4.90
C GLY A 654 -15.83 -0.04 -5.45
N ARG A 655 -15.95 1.27 -5.64
CA ARG A 655 -14.81 2.15 -5.90
C ARG A 655 -14.48 2.93 -4.64
N ASP A 656 -13.21 2.96 -4.29
CA ASP A 656 -12.74 3.88 -3.27
C ASP A 656 -12.68 5.32 -3.82
N ASP A 657 -12.32 6.24 -2.94
CA ASP A 657 -12.11 7.66 -3.23
C ASP A 657 -11.12 7.96 -4.37
N GLY A 658 -10.23 7.00 -4.69
CA GLY A 658 -9.29 7.06 -5.81
C GLY A 658 -9.79 6.37 -7.08
N GLY A 659 -11.04 5.89 -7.09
CA GLY A 659 -11.66 5.19 -8.21
C GLY A 659 -11.21 3.74 -8.40
N ALA A 660 -10.39 3.21 -7.49
CA ALA A 660 -9.89 1.84 -7.59
C ALA A 660 -10.96 0.83 -7.20
N LEU A 661 -10.96 -0.33 -7.87
CA LEU A 661 -11.85 -1.44 -7.52
C LEU A 661 -11.42 -2.03 -6.17
N VAL A 662 -12.36 -2.13 -5.24
CA VAL A 662 -12.16 -2.64 -3.88
C VAL A 662 -13.26 -3.63 -3.54
N LEU A 663 -12.90 -4.77 -2.95
CA LEU A 663 -13.86 -5.73 -2.40
C LEU A 663 -14.64 -5.06 -1.26
N GLY A 664 -15.93 -4.94 -1.48
CA GLY A 664 -16.88 -4.19 -0.67
C GLY A 664 -17.75 -5.06 0.24
N ASP A 665 -17.44 -6.34 0.40
CA ASP A 665 -18.32 -7.34 1.02
C ASP A 665 -17.76 -7.96 2.30
N GLU A 666 -18.61 -8.69 3.03
CA GLU A 666 -18.17 -9.64 4.07
C GLU A 666 -17.79 -10.98 3.44
N ILE A 667 -16.81 -11.69 4.01
CA ILE A 667 -16.43 -13.03 3.57
C ILE A 667 -16.73 -14.03 4.69
N SER A 668 -17.88 -14.69 4.61
CA SER A 668 -18.39 -15.54 5.69
C SER A 668 -19.22 -16.71 5.12
N PRO A 669 -19.66 -17.67 5.96
CA PRO A 669 -20.61 -18.70 5.54
C PRO A 669 -22.00 -18.15 5.12
N GLU A 670 -22.26 -16.84 5.25
CA GLU A 670 -23.45 -16.19 4.67
C GLU A 670 -23.26 -15.86 3.18
N THR A 671 -22.05 -15.46 2.78
CA THR A 671 -21.69 -15.05 1.40
C THR A 671 -20.97 -16.14 0.62
N CYS A 672 -20.39 -17.12 1.31
CA CYS A 672 -19.65 -18.24 0.74
C CYS A 672 -20.30 -19.58 1.13
N ARG A 673 -20.38 -20.51 0.17
CA ARG A 673 -20.79 -21.89 0.44
C ARG A 673 -19.58 -22.75 0.79
N PHE A 674 -19.51 -23.17 2.04
CA PHE A 674 -18.47 -24.05 2.57
C PHE A 674 -19.09 -25.40 2.90
N TRP A 675 -18.50 -26.46 2.33
CA TRP A 675 -18.81 -27.83 2.73
C TRP A 675 -17.58 -28.46 3.39
N ASP A 676 -17.81 -29.45 4.25
CA ASP A 676 -16.73 -30.32 4.68
C ASP A 676 -16.15 -31.07 3.48
N ARG A 677 -14.82 -31.17 3.40
CA ARG A 677 -14.16 -31.77 2.23
C ARG A 677 -14.36 -33.28 2.16
N GLU A 678 -14.47 -33.97 3.29
CA GLU A 678 -14.58 -35.42 3.38
C GLU A 678 -16.04 -35.86 3.42
N THR A 679 -16.82 -35.34 4.37
CA THR A 679 -18.22 -35.76 4.58
C THR A 679 -19.18 -35.12 3.59
N LYS A 680 -18.78 -34.01 2.96
CA LYS A 680 -19.63 -33.13 2.14
C LYS A 680 -20.76 -32.47 2.93
N ASP A 681 -20.65 -32.42 4.26
CA ASP A 681 -21.61 -31.72 5.09
C ASP A 681 -21.64 -30.24 4.76
N ILE A 682 -22.85 -29.69 4.66
CA ILE A 682 -23.07 -28.26 4.39
C ILE A 682 -22.82 -27.48 5.67
N LEU A 683 -21.88 -26.54 5.65
CA LEU A 683 -21.48 -25.72 6.80
C LEU A 683 -21.89 -24.24 6.64
N ASP A 684 -22.58 -23.90 5.56
CA ASP A 684 -23.01 -22.55 5.24
C ASP A 684 -24.52 -22.31 5.49
N LYS A 685 -24.98 -21.12 5.11
CA LYS A 685 -26.38 -20.68 5.24
C LYS A 685 -27.41 -21.64 4.63
N ASP A 686 -27.03 -22.51 3.70
CA ASP A 686 -27.89 -23.56 3.16
C ASP A 686 -28.44 -24.51 4.25
N ARG A 687 -27.77 -24.65 5.41
CA ARG A 687 -28.34 -25.36 6.58
C ARG A 687 -29.67 -24.77 7.02
N PHE A 688 -29.76 -23.43 7.08
CA PHE A 688 -31.00 -22.73 7.38
C PHE A 688 -31.98 -22.74 6.20
N ARG A 689 -31.49 -22.66 4.96
CA ARG A 689 -32.37 -22.69 3.76
C ARG A 689 -33.07 -24.04 3.59
N ARG A 690 -32.41 -25.14 3.98
CA ARG A 690 -32.85 -26.52 3.77
C ARG A 690 -33.25 -27.27 5.06
N ASP A 691 -33.27 -26.57 6.20
CA ASP A 691 -33.66 -27.11 7.51
C ASP A 691 -32.78 -28.31 7.97
N LEU A 692 -31.47 -28.22 7.76
CA LEU A 692 -30.47 -29.27 8.05
C LEU A 692 -29.87 -29.18 9.47
N GLY A 693 -30.64 -28.65 10.43
CA GLY A 693 -30.20 -28.41 11.81
C GLY A 693 -29.75 -26.97 12.08
N ASP A 694 -29.06 -26.74 13.19
CA ASP A 694 -28.60 -25.40 13.57
C ASP A 694 -27.55 -24.90 12.58
N VAL A 695 -27.76 -23.68 12.09
CA VAL A 695 -26.86 -23.01 11.15
C VAL A 695 -25.56 -22.60 11.83
N LEU A 696 -25.60 -22.29 13.14
CA LEU A 696 -24.39 -21.92 13.87
C LEU A 696 -23.41 -23.07 14.03
N ASP A 697 -23.89 -24.32 14.07
CA ASP A 697 -22.98 -25.48 14.11
C ASP A 697 -22.06 -25.52 12.89
N GLY A 698 -22.62 -25.20 11.72
CA GLY A 698 -21.82 -25.04 10.49
C GLY A 698 -20.83 -23.87 10.59
N TYR A 699 -21.28 -22.73 11.10
CA TYR A 699 -20.44 -21.53 11.18
C TYR A 699 -19.31 -21.71 12.20
N ARG A 700 -19.58 -22.40 13.32
CA ARG A 700 -18.59 -22.78 14.34
C ARG A 700 -17.58 -23.76 13.76
N ALA A 701 -18.04 -24.78 13.03
CA ALA A 701 -17.15 -25.70 12.36
C ALA A 701 -16.19 -24.97 11.41
N VAL A 702 -16.69 -24.02 10.61
CA VAL A 702 -15.82 -23.18 9.76
C VAL A 702 -14.85 -22.35 10.62
N ALA A 703 -15.32 -21.71 11.68
CA ALA A 703 -14.48 -20.91 12.57
C ALA A 703 -13.35 -21.74 13.22
N GLU A 704 -13.65 -22.95 13.70
CA GLU A 704 -12.69 -23.89 14.29
C GLU A 704 -11.58 -24.27 13.31
N ARG A 705 -11.91 -24.52 12.04
CA ARG A 705 -10.92 -24.85 10.99
C ARG A 705 -9.89 -23.74 10.76
N PHE A 706 -10.20 -22.50 11.14
CA PHE A 706 -9.30 -21.35 11.04
C PHE A 706 -8.78 -20.85 12.40
N GLY A 707 -8.90 -21.65 13.46
CA GLY A 707 -8.37 -21.32 14.78
C GLY A 707 -9.16 -20.24 15.52
N LEU A 708 -10.43 -20.02 15.17
CA LEU A 708 -11.31 -19.03 15.79
C LEU A 708 -12.20 -19.64 16.90
N ALA A 709 -11.81 -20.80 17.44
CA ALA A 709 -12.61 -21.62 18.36
C ALA A 709 -13.04 -20.89 19.65
N ALA A 710 -12.21 -20.00 20.20
CA ALA A 710 -12.54 -19.21 21.40
C ALA A 710 -13.77 -18.28 21.23
N LEU A 711 -14.25 -18.10 19.99
CA LEU A 711 -15.43 -17.31 19.66
C LEU A 711 -16.69 -18.17 19.45
N ALA A 712 -16.55 -19.49 19.40
CA ALA A 712 -17.63 -20.45 19.16
C ALA A 712 -18.47 -20.75 20.42
N ASP A 713 -17.88 -20.61 21.61
CA ASP A 713 -18.46 -21.01 22.91
C ASP A 713 -19.02 -19.86 23.76
N GLY A 714 -19.21 -18.67 23.19
CA GLY A 714 -19.63 -17.49 23.94
C GLY A 714 -21.15 -17.33 24.07
N ASP A 715 -21.82 -18.20 24.82
CA ASP A 715 -23.17 -17.95 25.35
C ASP A 715 -23.20 -18.20 26.88
N GLY A 716 -23.19 -17.10 27.66
CA GLY A 716 -23.79 -17.03 29.00
C GLY A 716 -22.92 -17.27 30.25
N GLY A 717 -22.69 -16.20 31.04
CA GLY A 717 -22.76 -16.29 32.51
C GLY A 717 -21.57 -15.79 33.35
N GLY A 718 -21.71 -14.58 33.91
CA GLY A 718 -21.39 -14.31 35.33
C GLY A 718 -19.98 -13.83 35.73
N ALA A 719 -20.02 -12.73 36.50
CA ALA A 719 -19.00 -12.07 37.34
C ALA A 719 -17.99 -11.15 36.66
#